data_AF-A0A1V5WAR6-F1
#
_entry.id   AF-A0A1V5WAR6-F1
#
_cell.length_a   1.000
_cell.length_b   1.000
_cell.length_c   1.000
_cell.angle_alpha   90.00
_cell.angle_beta   90.00
_cell.angle_gamma   90.00
#
_symmetry.space_group_name_H-M   'P 1'
#
loop_
_entity.id
_entity.type
_entity.pdbx_description
1 polymer ?
#
loop_
_entity_poly.entity_id
_entity_poly.type
_entity_poly.pdbx_seq_one_letter_code
_entity_poly.pdbx_strand_id
1 'polypeptide(L)'
;MPKRFWFFSLLLLFVVYYIASNPERLKSNPFGSYLEFVSPYRFIETNSREKYVVDNGKQRIIKISSRGEVLYIINSESEKGMGPVCIQDIAADDYGNLYVHCYVQDTKGLFTVKEYIAKYNPSGREKKLIYTVEHEKPESRLAINWTIAELKFHDGTLSWIRFDGDKVLYYKYRVDNPETEISESLLFKMPEALSMIASIDVIDAKNYAYITKQGNLYRVRDGFKSLIFSGDSLGTFEKGRRISELSIPGWVQLSKEGLVYMLDIMQSQITLFKDKGSNIILKAEDVSKLCDGQYEMFYRFKISSGNICFTNLNYIVTADLEGKILSAEKTARFGKWIVLENLFIFLLVIFSILSLFIVIRDFYIYGLKRTLPRNFVNITGIIVIMIITMIIAINVLMPNFDKRYMNETESKIKGLAQVLCNTLNGDVISKLINKQSDYYNNDYKEFRSKMIKVFGGYDTNENSECYFIIYKNYGGELATIMTQNDSYSPFQTYDWLKSEEDNLYLESLKTGEIYVEKYSDSTGDWIYAIGPIKDSSGAITAVIEIGKNFYAFNVENRAVRRNVIIEVITAIIIVLMIFIEISLLTNVLWSRKRHLKNSSAAYDRVSFSRFLGFLYEFTFSLPLGFIPVYAIKLLEGKEFMGMSAEMAGAFPITLSTFGIVIGTILASIIMPKLKWRKTFVVGLLLAAAGLFLTGLANTFIMFTLMMFFTGIGRGLLQMAARGFINTEDNQDKRGFAFSNLIAGAVVGINVGVVIGGQIADHISYSAVFFASALIVPMVIMFILFVIEKNEKDDVVKSFKDTTSGKRSMTIVEFLSRPMVWGFFLFICVPNAVAYMFLQYTFLIIAEGAGFSTTDVGRSFILNGMAMFYIGPLLYDFAVKRIGLKWTMISSIFMWSFSLLVFAFTGNIVGAIITIFIMGISEGYGNGAVYIFYTDKIKEVSEYGVEKALAVNEFMTNIGLAVGPIIFAGAMLLGMRPGMLLIAISMIFLAVIYFVMHAVATRREIQ
;
A
#
# COMPACT_ATOMS: atom_id res chain seq x y z
N MET A 1 17.32 -32.68 -13.35
CA MET A 1 17.88 -31.75 -12.35
C MET A 1 18.66 -32.52 -11.30
N PRO A 2 19.85 -32.05 -10.89
CA PRO A 2 20.63 -32.60 -9.78
C PRO A 2 20.00 -32.24 -8.42
N LYS A 3 20.24 -33.02 -7.37
CA LYS A 3 19.74 -32.75 -6.01
C LYS A 3 20.13 -31.35 -5.51
N ARG A 4 21.34 -30.90 -5.86
CA ARG A 4 21.84 -29.56 -5.53
C ARG A 4 20.97 -28.43 -6.11
N PHE A 5 20.38 -28.59 -7.29
CA PHE A 5 19.49 -27.57 -7.87
C PHE A 5 18.30 -27.31 -6.96
N TRP A 6 17.60 -28.37 -6.54
CA TRP A 6 16.44 -28.24 -5.66
C TRP A 6 16.82 -27.70 -4.29
N PHE A 7 17.94 -28.16 -3.73
CA PHE A 7 18.46 -27.64 -2.47
C PHE A 7 18.75 -26.13 -2.55
N PHE A 8 19.49 -25.67 -3.56
CA PHE A 8 19.80 -24.25 -3.73
C PHE A 8 18.56 -23.41 -4.07
N SER A 9 17.58 -23.94 -4.81
CA SER A 9 16.31 -23.23 -5.06
C SER A 9 15.49 -23.02 -3.79
N LEU A 10 15.37 -24.05 -2.96
CA LEU A 10 14.60 -24.00 -1.71
C LEU A 10 15.31 -23.13 -0.66
N LEU A 11 16.64 -23.22 -0.62
CA LEU A 11 17.48 -22.36 0.20
C LEU A 11 17.44 -20.90 -0.26
N LEU A 12 17.45 -20.64 -1.58
CA LEU A 12 17.28 -19.30 -2.13
C LEU A 12 15.94 -18.69 -1.71
N LEU A 13 14.84 -19.45 -1.80
CA LEU A 13 13.53 -19.00 -1.34
C LEU A 13 13.54 -18.63 0.15
N PHE A 14 14.15 -19.46 0.99
CA PHE A 14 14.27 -19.19 2.43
C PHE A 14 15.13 -17.96 2.72
N VAL A 15 16.29 -17.83 2.07
CA VAL A 15 17.21 -16.70 2.26
C VAL A 15 16.58 -15.39 1.77
N VAL A 16 15.93 -15.40 0.61
CA VAL A 16 15.22 -14.23 0.09
C VAL A 16 14.07 -13.85 1.01
N TYR A 17 13.31 -14.81 1.53
CA TYR A 17 12.25 -14.55 2.52
C TYR A 17 12.81 -13.94 3.81
N TYR A 18 13.91 -14.46 4.33
CA TYR A 18 14.56 -13.96 5.55
C TYR A 18 15.09 -12.53 5.35
N ILE A 19 15.72 -12.25 4.21
CA ILE A 19 16.20 -10.91 3.84
C ILE A 19 15.01 -9.95 3.68
N ALA A 20 13.96 -10.37 2.97
CA ALA A 20 12.75 -9.57 2.75
C ALA A 20 12.01 -9.24 4.05
N SER A 21 12.15 -10.10 5.06
CA SER A 21 11.57 -9.90 6.40
C SER A 21 12.40 -8.97 7.30
N ASN A 22 13.62 -8.60 6.89
CA ASN A 22 14.54 -7.75 7.67
C ASN A 22 15.12 -6.58 6.83
N PRO A 23 14.29 -5.75 6.17
CA PRO A 23 14.76 -4.74 5.22
C PRO A 23 15.56 -3.61 5.89
N GLU A 24 15.27 -3.25 7.14
CA GLU A 24 15.94 -2.14 7.82
C GLU A 24 17.42 -2.41 8.11
N ARG A 25 17.79 -3.69 8.29
CA ARG A 25 19.19 -4.06 8.56
C ARG A 25 20.09 -3.95 7.34
N LEU A 26 19.53 -4.09 6.13
CA LEU A 26 20.26 -3.88 4.87
C LEU A 26 20.67 -2.41 4.67
N LYS A 27 19.98 -1.46 5.30
CA LYS A 27 20.31 -0.03 5.24
C LYS A 27 21.42 0.35 6.23
N SER A 28 21.70 -0.49 7.22
CA SER A 28 22.72 -0.21 8.23
C SER A 28 24.12 -0.54 7.70
N ASN A 29 25.12 0.25 8.11
CA ASN A 29 26.52 -0.08 7.82
C ASN A 29 26.90 -1.37 8.57
N PRO A 30 27.25 -2.47 7.88
CA PRO A 30 27.55 -3.74 8.54
C PRO A 30 28.81 -3.70 9.40
N PHE A 31 29.67 -2.68 9.22
CA PHE A 31 30.89 -2.46 10.00
C PHE A 31 30.77 -1.33 11.02
N GLY A 32 29.61 -0.66 11.09
CA GLY A 32 29.36 0.42 12.04
C GLY A 32 29.33 -0.11 13.47
N SER A 33 30.24 0.37 14.32
CA SER A 33 30.30 0.01 15.76
C SER A 33 29.56 1.00 16.66
N TYR A 34 29.16 2.15 16.11
CA TYR A 34 28.51 3.25 16.81
C TYR A 34 27.28 3.72 16.04
N LEU A 35 26.25 4.10 16.80
CA LEU A 35 25.09 4.82 16.34
C LEU A 35 25.25 6.29 16.74
N GLU A 36 25.27 7.18 15.77
CA GLU A 36 25.22 8.63 16.00
C GLU A 36 23.77 9.07 16.21
N PHE A 37 23.56 9.93 17.21
CA PHE A 37 22.27 10.60 17.38
C PHE A 37 22.11 11.66 16.31
N VAL A 38 20.93 11.72 15.69
CA VAL A 38 20.61 12.69 14.65
C VAL A 38 19.53 13.61 15.18
N SER A 39 19.89 14.85 15.53
CA SER A 39 18.96 15.86 16.06
C SER A 39 18.02 15.31 17.15
N PRO A 40 18.56 14.77 18.27
CA PRO A 40 17.77 14.20 19.36
C PRO A 40 16.74 15.19 19.89
N TYR A 41 15.49 14.74 19.94
CA TYR A 41 14.34 15.55 20.34
C TYR A 41 14.09 15.48 21.84
N ARG A 42 14.15 14.29 22.43
CA ARG A 42 13.84 14.03 23.84
C ARG A 42 14.51 12.75 24.31
N PHE A 43 14.92 12.69 25.57
CA PHE A 43 15.33 11.43 26.17
C PHE A 43 14.94 11.34 27.65
N ILE A 44 14.86 10.12 28.16
CA ILE A 44 14.66 9.83 29.58
C ILE A 44 15.69 8.80 30.06
N GLU A 45 16.02 8.87 31.34
CA GLU A 45 16.84 7.88 32.05
C GLU A 45 16.01 7.19 33.14
N THR A 46 16.09 5.87 33.20
CA THR A 46 15.41 5.01 34.19
C THR A 46 16.26 4.83 35.44
N ASN A 47 15.66 4.34 36.53
CA ASN A 47 16.36 4.06 37.78
C ASN A 47 17.51 3.03 37.61
N SER A 48 17.41 2.16 36.59
CA SER A 48 18.44 1.18 36.22
C SER A 48 19.57 1.77 35.34
N ARG A 49 19.55 3.09 35.09
CA ARG A 49 20.42 3.82 34.15
C ARG A 49 20.29 3.39 32.69
N GLU A 50 19.20 2.73 32.31
CA GLU A 50 18.85 2.58 30.89
C GLU A 50 18.28 3.89 30.37
N LYS A 51 18.62 4.23 29.12
CA LYS A 51 18.19 5.46 28.46
C LYS A 51 17.30 5.16 27.28
N TYR A 52 16.31 6.01 27.06
CA TYR A 52 15.45 5.98 25.88
C TYR A 52 15.56 7.32 25.18
N VAL A 53 16.04 7.33 23.94
CA VAL A 53 16.29 8.55 23.16
C VAL A 53 15.34 8.57 21.97
N VAL A 54 14.62 9.67 21.78
CA VAL A 54 13.85 9.98 20.57
C VAL A 54 14.70 10.88 19.70
N ASP A 55 15.01 10.45 18.48
CA ASP A 55 15.83 11.20 17.53
C ASP A 55 15.31 11.08 16.10
N ASN A 56 16.10 11.58 15.14
CA ASN A 56 15.80 11.57 13.71
C ASN A 56 14.45 12.24 13.39
N GLY A 57 14.24 13.47 13.88
CA GLY A 57 13.01 14.23 13.63
C GLY A 57 11.75 13.55 14.18
N LYS A 58 11.82 12.97 15.39
CA LYS A 58 10.73 12.23 16.06
C LYS A 58 10.34 10.91 15.39
N GLN A 59 11.19 10.35 14.53
CA GLN A 59 10.88 9.12 13.80
C GLN A 59 11.51 7.87 14.40
N ARG A 60 12.39 8.00 15.40
CA ARG A 60 13.14 6.86 15.93
C ARG A 60 13.26 6.90 17.44
N ILE A 61 13.08 5.76 18.09
CA ILE A 61 13.38 5.54 19.51
C ILE A 61 14.53 4.56 19.63
N ILE A 62 15.53 4.93 20.43
CA ILE A 62 16.72 4.13 20.71
C ILE A 62 16.70 3.77 22.19
N LYS A 63 16.70 2.47 22.52
CA LYS A 63 16.95 2.00 23.88
C LYS A 63 18.44 1.73 24.07
N ILE A 64 19.03 2.31 25.11
CA ILE A 64 20.45 2.21 25.45
C ILE A 64 20.57 1.60 26.85
N SER A 65 21.46 0.61 26.99
CA SER A 65 21.77 -0.01 28.27
C SER A 65 22.55 0.92 29.20
N SER A 66 22.66 0.57 30.47
CA SER A 66 23.50 1.27 31.45
C SER A 66 25.00 1.29 31.11
N ARG A 67 25.44 0.51 30.12
CA ARG A 67 26.82 0.49 29.61
C ARG A 67 27.01 1.31 28.33
N GLY A 68 25.97 2.00 27.86
CA GLY A 68 26.01 2.77 26.61
C GLY A 68 25.85 1.93 25.34
N GLU A 69 25.27 0.72 25.45
CA GLU A 69 25.04 -0.17 24.30
C GLU A 69 23.60 -0.07 23.80
N VAL A 70 23.40 0.09 22.49
CA VAL A 70 22.09 0.04 21.84
C VAL A 70 21.51 -1.36 22.00
N LEU A 71 20.33 -1.46 22.63
CA LEU A 71 19.61 -2.71 22.84
C LEU A 71 18.63 -3.00 21.70
N TYR A 72 17.84 -1.99 21.32
CA TYR A 72 16.95 -2.05 20.17
C TYR A 72 16.61 -0.65 19.66
N ILE A 73 16.06 -0.60 18.45
CA ILE A 73 15.58 0.61 17.80
C ILE A 73 14.14 0.37 17.37
N ILE A 74 13.25 1.31 17.67
CA ILE A 74 11.87 1.35 17.17
C ILE A 74 11.80 2.49 16.17
N ASN A 75 11.49 2.18 14.91
CA ASN A 75 11.20 3.19 13.90
C ASN A 75 9.69 3.44 13.85
N SER A 76 9.31 4.70 13.73
CA SER A 76 7.98 5.13 13.36
C SER A 76 7.67 4.66 11.95
N GLU A 77 6.59 3.87 11.78
CA GLU A 77 6.07 3.50 10.47
C GLU A 77 4.75 4.23 10.21
N SER A 78 4.56 4.72 8.98
CA SER A 78 3.32 5.34 8.52
C SER A 78 2.17 4.32 8.53
N GLU A 79 1.01 4.68 9.09
CA GLU A 79 -0.20 3.85 8.94
C GLU A 79 -0.65 3.87 7.46
N LYS A 80 -1.09 2.72 6.93
CA LYS A 80 -1.48 2.58 5.51
C LYS A 80 -2.66 3.51 5.21
N GLY A 81 -2.47 4.47 4.31
CA GLY A 81 -3.49 5.47 3.97
C GLY A 81 -3.52 6.71 4.88
N MET A 82 -2.60 6.79 5.86
CA MET A 82 -2.37 7.98 6.68
C MET A 82 -0.96 8.53 6.47
N GLY A 83 -0.70 9.72 6.99
CA GLY A 83 0.61 10.37 6.93
C GLY A 83 1.62 9.82 7.92
N PRO A 84 2.73 10.56 8.12
CA PRO A 84 3.75 10.25 9.11
C PRO A 84 3.17 10.03 10.52
N VAL A 85 3.77 9.08 11.24
CA VAL A 85 3.60 8.96 12.69
C VAL A 85 4.77 9.69 13.33
N CYS A 86 4.53 10.48 14.36
CA CYS A 86 5.57 11.24 15.05
C CYS A 86 5.53 10.94 16.55
N ILE A 87 6.70 10.69 17.13
CA ILE A 87 6.87 10.39 18.55
C ILE A 87 6.99 11.70 19.33
N GLN A 88 6.02 11.96 20.20
CA GLN A 88 5.92 13.25 20.89
C GLN A 88 6.43 13.20 22.33
N ASP A 89 6.12 12.14 23.06
CA ASP A 89 6.61 11.96 24.42
C ASP A 89 6.82 10.48 24.76
N ILE A 90 7.69 10.24 25.73
CA ILE A 90 8.04 8.91 26.23
C ILE A 90 8.10 8.87 27.76
N ALA A 91 7.70 7.73 28.32
CA ALA A 91 7.88 7.38 29.73
C ALA A 91 8.24 5.89 29.82
N ALA A 92 8.94 5.48 30.87
CA ALA A 92 9.30 4.08 31.07
C ALA A 92 9.01 3.65 32.51
N ASP A 93 8.66 2.38 32.68
CA ASP A 93 8.55 1.76 34.02
C ASP A 93 9.86 1.09 34.45
N ASP A 94 9.91 0.70 35.73
CA ASP A 94 11.07 0.04 36.33
C ASP A 94 11.31 -1.39 35.77
N TYR A 95 10.32 -1.95 35.06
CA TYR A 95 10.43 -3.25 34.39
C TYR A 95 10.94 -3.14 32.94
N GLY A 96 11.20 -1.92 32.46
CA GLY A 96 11.70 -1.65 31.12
C GLY A 96 10.61 -1.57 30.05
N ASN A 97 9.32 -1.57 30.41
CA ASN A 97 8.26 -1.26 29.45
C ASN A 97 8.31 0.22 29.09
N LEU A 98 8.15 0.51 27.81
CA LEU A 98 8.19 1.85 27.26
C LEU A 98 6.76 2.29 26.90
N TYR A 99 6.37 3.47 27.35
CA TYR A 99 5.14 4.14 27.02
C TYR A 99 5.45 5.29 26.07
N VAL A 100 4.74 5.34 24.95
CA VAL A 100 5.01 6.30 23.87
C VAL A 100 3.72 6.99 23.48
N HIS A 101 3.72 8.32 23.51
CA HIS A 101 2.69 9.14 22.89
C HIS A 101 3.10 9.45 21.45
N CYS A 102 2.24 9.04 20.52
CA CYS A 102 2.38 9.32 19.10
C CYS A 102 1.20 10.14 18.58
N TYR A 103 1.46 11.02 17.63
CA TYR A 103 0.44 11.62 16.78
C TYR A 103 0.63 11.17 15.33
N VAL A 104 -0.48 10.93 14.64
CA VAL A 104 -0.54 10.54 13.23
C VAL A 104 -1.02 11.75 12.44
N GLN A 105 -0.32 12.06 11.36
CA GLN A 105 -0.66 13.18 10.49
C GLN A 105 -1.53 12.72 9.31
N ASP A 106 -2.20 13.68 8.67
CA ASP A 106 -2.79 13.49 7.35
C ASP A 106 -1.71 13.24 6.30
N THR A 107 -2.10 12.80 5.09
CA THR A 107 -1.14 12.44 4.03
C THR A 107 -0.21 13.59 3.65
N LYS A 108 -0.65 14.84 3.87
CA LYS A 108 0.13 16.06 3.60
C LYS A 108 1.07 16.45 4.74
N GLY A 109 0.95 15.81 5.91
CA GLY A 109 1.82 16.05 7.06
C GLY A 109 1.54 17.35 7.82
N LEU A 110 0.35 17.94 7.66
CA LEU A 110 -0.01 19.24 8.24
C LEU A 110 -1.00 19.11 9.41
N PHE A 111 -1.92 18.15 9.41
CA PHE A 111 -2.94 18.04 10.45
C PHE A 111 -2.83 16.72 11.22
N THR A 112 -2.99 16.79 12.54
CA THR A 112 -3.10 15.58 13.37
C THR A 112 -4.49 14.95 13.19
N VAL A 113 -4.51 13.71 12.70
CA VAL A 113 -5.74 12.92 12.44
C VAL A 113 -6.03 11.89 13.52
N LYS A 114 -5.02 11.54 14.33
CA LYS A 114 -5.14 10.57 15.40
C LYS A 114 -3.99 10.76 16.39
N GLU A 115 -4.27 10.56 17.67
CA GLU A 115 -3.25 10.46 18.71
C GLU A 115 -3.43 9.16 19.48
N TYR A 116 -2.34 8.57 19.94
CA TYR A 116 -2.43 7.39 20.79
C TYR A 116 -1.25 7.28 21.75
N ILE A 117 -1.49 6.57 22.86
CA ILE A 117 -0.49 6.13 23.81
C ILE A 117 -0.34 4.62 23.66
N ALA A 118 0.88 4.16 23.34
CA ALA A 118 1.20 2.76 23.18
C ALA A 118 2.19 2.29 24.25
N LYS A 119 1.97 1.08 24.76
CA LYS A 119 2.94 0.31 25.56
C LYS A 119 3.74 -0.60 24.65
N TYR A 120 5.05 -0.50 24.73
CA TYR A 120 6.01 -1.46 24.21
C TYR A 120 6.57 -2.30 25.35
N ASN A 121 6.65 -3.61 25.14
CA ASN A 121 7.33 -4.50 26.08
C ASN A 121 8.84 -4.19 26.16
N PRO A 122 9.60 -4.77 27.11
CA PRO A 122 11.01 -4.46 27.29
C PRO A 122 11.93 -4.85 26.12
N SER A 123 11.40 -5.62 25.16
CA SER A 123 12.11 -5.98 23.92
C SER A 123 11.82 -5.04 22.75
N GLY A 124 10.86 -4.12 22.90
CA GLY A 124 10.40 -3.21 21.85
C GLY A 124 9.55 -3.86 20.75
N ARG A 125 9.18 -5.14 20.87
CA ARG A 125 8.52 -5.90 19.79
C ARG A 125 7.00 -5.94 19.88
N GLU A 126 6.45 -6.03 21.09
CA GLU A 126 4.99 -6.10 21.28
C GLU A 126 4.44 -4.73 21.61
N LYS A 127 3.50 -4.26 20.77
CA LYS A 127 2.80 -2.98 20.92
C LYS A 127 1.36 -3.23 21.40
N LYS A 128 0.97 -2.61 22.51
CA LYS A 128 -0.42 -2.55 22.98
C LYS A 128 -0.89 -1.10 23.06
N LEU A 129 -2.01 -0.76 22.43
CA LEU A 129 -2.62 0.56 22.57
C LEU A 129 -3.29 0.67 23.95
N ILE A 130 -3.01 1.76 24.67
CA ILE A 130 -3.61 2.08 25.98
C ILE A 130 -4.74 3.08 25.80
N TYR A 131 -4.48 4.14 25.02
CA TYR A 131 -5.39 5.26 24.85
C TYR A 131 -5.30 5.74 23.41
N THR A 132 -6.45 6.06 22.82
CA THR A 132 -6.54 6.56 21.45
C THR A 132 -7.52 7.72 21.42
N VAL A 133 -7.15 8.79 20.73
CA VAL A 133 -8.01 9.91 20.39
C VAL A 133 -8.09 9.96 18.87
N GLU A 134 -9.25 9.65 18.34
CA GLU A 134 -9.53 9.89 16.94
C GLU A 134 -10.07 11.30 16.76
N HIS A 135 -9.61 11.91 15.69
CA HIS A 135 -9.71 13.33 15.49
C HIS A 135 -10.51 13.53 14.21
N GLU A 136 -11.81 13.26 14.26
CA GLU A 136 -12.75 13.50 13.14
C GLU A 136 -12.67 14.96 12.69
N LYS A 137 -12.54 15.20 11.38
CA LYS A 137 -12.27 16.49 10.73
C LYS A 137 -13.11 17.64 11.32
N PRO A 138 -12.55 18.59 12.09
CA PRO A 138 -13.27 19.76 12.56
C PRO A 138 -12.63 21.03 12.00
N GLU A 139 -13.46 21.93 11.50
CA GLU A 139 -13.16 23.16 10.77
C GLU A 139 -12.36 24.23 11.55
N SER A 140 -11.59 23.85 12.58
CA SER A 140 -10.88 24.73 13.50
C SER A 140 -9.54 24.20 14.03
N ARG A 141 -8.87 23.24 13.36
CA ARG A 141 -7.59 22.72 13.88
C ARG A 141 -6.36 23.54 13.49
N LEU A 142 -5.51 23.71 14.51
CA LEU A 142 -4.11 24.11 14.43
C LEU A 142 -3.33 23.11 13.57
N ALA A 143 -2.47 23.59 12.68
CA ALA A 143 -1.49 22.73 12.01
C ALA A 143 -0.65 22.00 13.07
N ILE A 144 -0.19 20.77 12.84
CA ILE A 144 0.83 20.03 13.61
C ILE A 144 0.79 20.33 15.13
N ASN A 145 -0.37 20.10 15.75
CA ASN A 145 -0.55 20.23 17.19
C ASN A 145 -1.24 18.98 17.75
N TRP A 146 -1.06 18.72 19.03
CA TRP A 146 -1.51 17.51 19.73
C TRP A 146 -2.20 17.90 21.03
N THR A 147 -3.21 17.15 21.41
CA THR A 147 -4.03 17.42 22.61
C THR A 147 -3.47 16.77 23.86
N ILE A 148 -2.60 15.77 23.73
CA ILE A 148 -2.00 15.05 24.86
C ILE A 148 -0.65 15.66 25.24
N ALA A 149 -0.42 15.92 26.52
CA ALA A 149 0.82 16.47 27.05
C ALA A 149 1.30 15.73 28.31
N GLU A 150 2.60 15.86 28.62
CA GLU A 150 3.31 15.29 29.77
C GLU A 150 2.96 13.83 30.10
N LEU A 151 3.56 12.90 29.35
CA LEU A 151 3.49 11.49 29.67
C LEU A 151 4.47 11.17 30.81
N LYS A 152 3.93 10.69 31.94
CA LYS A 152 4.71 10.33 33.13
C LYS A 152 4.34 8.96 33.67
N PHE A 153 5.34 8.27 34.20
CA PHE A 153 5.16 7.00 34.91
C PHE A 153 5.72 7.14 36.32
N HIS A 154 4.90 6.86 37.32
CA HIS A 154 5.31 6.88 38.73
C HIS A 154 4.43 5.91 39.55
N ASP A 155 5.05 5.15 40.46
CA ASP A 155 4.36 4.26 41.41
C ASP A 155 3.29 3.35 40.78
N GLY A 156 3.66 2.64 39.70
CA GLY A 156 2.77 1.71 38.98
C GLY A 156 1.67 2.40 38.16
N THR A 157 1.68 3.73 38.07
CA THR A 157 0.65 4.54 37.41
C THR A 157 1.26 5.33 36.26
N LEU A 158 0.69 5.14 35.07
CA LEU A 158 0.91 6.01 33.92
C LEU A 158 -0.07 7.18 34.00
N SER A 159 0.38 8.41 33.78
CA SER A 159 -0.48 9.59 33.74
C SER A 159 -0.11 10.53 32.61
N TRP A 160 -1.12 11.26 32.11
CA TRP A 160 -0.95 12.27 31.07
C TRP A 160 -2.00 13.36 31.20
N ILE A 161 -1.79 14.46 30.49
CA ILE A 161 -2.69 15.61 30.42
C ILE A 161 -3.36 15.59 29.05
N ARG A 162 -4.62 16.03 28.98
CA ARG A 162 -5.31 16.28 27.72
C ARG A 162 -5.98 17.65 27.73
N PHE A 163 -5.80 18.39 26.64
CA PHE A 163 -6.54 19.60 26.35
C PHE A 163 -7.81 19.25 25.57
N ASP A 164 -8.98 19.54 26.15
CA ASP A 164 -10.28 19.30 25.53
C ASP A 164 -11.10 20.60 25.53
N GLY A 165 -10.94 21.38 24.45
CA GLY A 165 -11.48 22.73 24.33
C GLY A 165 -10.96 23.63 25.46
N ASP A 166 -11.88 24.04 26.34
CA ASP A 166 -11.56 24.89 27.49
C ASP A 166 -11.16 24.11 28.75
N LYS A 167 -11.14 22.77 28.70
CA LYS A 167 -10.83 21.91 29.85
C LYS A 167 -9.39 21.41 29.77
N VAL A 168 -8.70 21.48 30.90
CA VAL A 168 -7.43 20.78 31.11
C VAL A 168 -7.69 19.56 31.98
N LEU A 169 -7.58 18.37 31.38
CA LEU A 169 -7.92 17.09 31.99
C LEU A 169 -6.65 16.33 32.35
N TYR A 170 -6.68 15.63 33.48
CA TYR A 170 -5.63 14.76 33.96
C TYR A 170 -6.11 13.31 33.97
N TYR A 171 -5.38 12.45 33.28
CA TYR A 171 -5.69 11.05 33.12
C TYR A 171 -4.70 10.18 33.90
N LYS A 172 -5.19 9.08 34.47
CA LYS A 172 -4.35 8.05 35.10
C LYS A 172 -4.76 6.66 34.64
N TYR A 173 -3.76 5.79 34.50
CA TYR A 173 -3.89 4.39 34.14
C TYR A 173 -2.98 3.54 35.03
N ARG A 174 -3.57 2.65 35.83
CA ARG A 174 -2.83 1.77 36.74
C ARG A 174 -2.44 0.49 36.02
N VAL A 175 -1.14 0.21 35.94
CA VAL A 175 -0.60 -0.86 35.08
C VAL A 175 -0.76 -2.25 35.70
N ASP A 176 -0.77 -2.33 37.03
CA ASP A 176 -0.83 -3.60 37.77
C ASP A 176 -2.20 -4.29 37.74
N ASN A 177 -3.25 -3.60 37.29
CA ASN A 177 -4.58 -4.16 37.15
C ASN A 177 -5.13 -3.89 35.73
N PRO A 178 -4.98 -4.82 34.78
CA PRO A 178 -5.34 -4.61 33.38
C PRO A 178 -6.82 -4.36 33.10
N GLU A 179 -7.71 -4.64 34.06
CA GLU A 179 -9.15 -4.34 34.02
C GLU A 179 -9.48 -2.93 34.52
N THR A 180 -8.50 -2.14 34.97
CA THR A 180 -8.77 -0.79 35.48
C THR A 180 -9.16 0.14 34.33
N GLU A 181 -10.35 0.73 34.42
CA GLU A 181 -10.75 1.87 33.58
C GLU A 181 -9.78 3.05 33.77
N ILE A 182 -9.53 3.78 32.70
CA ILE A 182 -8.75 5.01 32.74
C ILE A 182 -9.53 6.04 33.56
N SER A 183 -8.94 6.57 34.63
CA SER A 183 -9.59 7.60 35.46
C SER A 183 -9.29 8.99 34.92
N GLU A 184 -10.33 9.82 34.79
CA GLU A 184 -10.27 11.22 34.36
C GLU A 184 -10.51 12.17 35.55
N SER A 185 -9.79 13.30 35.59
CA SER A 185 -10.02 14.38 36.56
C SER A 185 -9.83 15.74 35.90
N LEU A 186 -10.75 16.68 36.14
CA LEU A 186 -10.60 18.07 35.70
C LEU A 186 -9.59 18.79 36.60
N LEU A 187 -8.55 19.40 36.02
CA LEU A 187 -7.63 20.27 36.76
C LEU A 187 -8.21 21.67 36.88
N PHE A 188 -8.46 22.32 35.74
CA PHE A 188 -9.05 23.65 35.66
C PHE A 188 -9.63 23.92 34.27
N LYS A 189 -10.38 25.02 34.15
CA LYS A 189 -10.87 25.53 32.88
C LYS A 189 -10.11 26.79 32.46
N MET A 190 -9.76 26.87 31.19
CA MET A 190 -9.11 28.03 30.57
C MET A 190 -9.60 28.12 29.12
N PRO A 191 -10.19 29.25 28.69
CA PRO A 191 -10.60 29.43 27.31
C PRO A 191 -9.45 29.16 26.34
N GLU A 192 -9.71 28.32 25.34
CA GLU A 192 -8.72 27.95 24.32
C GLU A 192 -7.41 27.43 24.94
N ALA A 193 -7.53 26.50 25.90
CA ALA A 193 -6.44 26.04 26.76
C ALA A 193 -5.17 25.61 25.99
N LEU A 194 -5.35 24.90 24.87
CA LEU A 194 -4.24 24.47 24.00
C LEU A 194 -3.45 25.65 23.40
N SER A 195 -4.14 26.74 23.04
CA SER A 195 -3.52 27.96 22.53
C SER A 195 -2.95 28.83 23.64
N MET A 196 -3.43 28.73 24.89
CA MET A 196 -3.00 29.60 25.99
C MET A 196 -1.86 29.03 26.86
N ILE A 197 -1.75 27.71 26.96
CA ILE A 197 -0.76 27.04 27.82
C ILE A 197 0.51 26.75 27.02
N ALA A 198 1.66 27.15 27.56
CA ALA A 198 2.97 26.86 26.98
C ALA A 198 3.50 25.50 27.46
N SER A 199 3.39 25.25 28.76
CA SER A 199 3.82 24.01 29.40
C SER A 199 3.03 23.82 30.70
N ILE A 200 2.77 22.57 31.07
CA ILE A 200 2.07 22.21 32.30
C ILE A 200 2.65 20.90 32.81
N ASP A 201 2.81 20.76 34.11
CA ASP A 201 3.22 19.52 34.74
C ASP A 201 2.40 19.25 36.01
N VAL A 202 2.11 17.98 36.27
CA VAL A 202 1.12 17.54 37.27
C VAL A 202 1.69 16.39 38.09
N ILE A 203 1.63 16.52 39.42
CA ILE A 203 1.85 15.42 40.37
C ILE A 203 0.51 14.73 40.65
N ASP A 204 -0.50 15.53 40.99
CA ASP A 204 -1.87 15.07 41.21
C ASP A 204 -2.88 16.21 40.93
N ALA A 205 -4.18 15.92 41.07
CA ALA A 205 -5.24 16.88 40.76
C ALA A 205 -5.23 18.17 41.63
N LYS A 206 -4.51 18.19 42.75
CA LYS A 206 -4.35 19.34 43.65
C LYS A 206 -2.95 19.95 43.61
N ASN A 207 -1.98 19.27 43.00
CA ASN A 207 -0.57 19.66 42.96
C ASN A 207 -0.05 19.66 41.52
N TYR A 208 0.01 20.84 40.91
CA TYR A 208 0.45 21.04 39.53
C TYR A 208 1.02 22.44 39.30
N ALA A 209 1.78 22.63 38.23
CA ALA A 209 2.32 23.92 37.82
C ALA A 209 2.17 24.09 36.31
N TYR A 210 1.92 25.32 35.86
CA TYR A 210 1.75 25.60 34.44
C TYR A 210 2.20 27.00 34.08
N ILE A 211 2.67 27.13 32.85
CA ILE A 211 3.10 28.38 32.23
C ILE A 211 2.07 28.75 31.16
N THR A 212 1.61 30.00 31.17
CA THR A 212 0.83 30.55 30.05
C THR A 212 1.76 31.18 29.01
N LYS A 213 1.35 31.22 27.74
CA LYS A 213 2.11 31.93 26.68
C LYS A 213 2.19 33.44 26.88
N GLN A 214 1.42 33.98 27.83
CA GLN A 214 1.57 35.34 28.35
C GLN A 214 2.74 35.50 29.33
N GLY A 215 3.51 34.44 29.60
CA GLY A 215 4.70 34.48 30.45
C GLY A 215 4.47 34.23 31.94
N ASN A 216 3.27 33.83 32.35
CA ASN A 216 2.95 33.67 33.77
C ASN A 216 3.11 32.21 34.20
N LEU A 217 3.97 31.98 35.20
CA LEU A 217 4.16 30.70 35.87
C LEU A 217 3.26 30.63 37.12
N TYR A 218 2.29 29.73 37.11
CA TYR A 218 1.44 29.43 38.24
C TYR A 218 1.81 28.10 38.88
N ARG A 219 1.75 28.04 40.20
CA ARG A 219 1.80 26.79 40.98
C ARG A 219 0.49 26.63 41.73
N VAL A 220 -0.01 25.41 41.76
CA VAL A 220 -1.14 24.99 42.57
C VAL A 220 -0.62 23.96 43.57
N ARG A 221 -0.77 24.26 44.87
CA ARG A 221 -0.35 23.38 45.97
C ARG A 221 -1.55 23.17 46.88
N ASP A 222 -1.92 21.91 47.11
CA ASP A 222 -3.12 21.53 47.87
C ASP A 222 -4.41 22.25 47.36
N GLY A 223 -4.47 22.52 46.05
CA GLY A 223 -5.58 23.23 45.39
C GLY A 223 -5.49 24.77 45.44
N PHE A 224 -4.52 25.35 46.14
CA PHE A 224 -4.32 26.80 46.19
C PHE A 224 -3.40 27.28 45.08
N LYS A 225 -3.91 28.16 44.21
CA LYS A 225 -3.18 28.76 43.09
C LYS A 225 -2.41 30.01 43.52
N SER A 226 -1.13 30.07 43.17
CA SER A 226 -0.25 31.23 43.35
C SER A 226 0.54 31.54 42.08
N LEU A 227 0.73 32.83 41.75
CA LEU A 227 1.67 33.27 40.73
C LEU A 227 3.09 33.26 41.31
N ILE A 228 4.00 32.53 40.69
CA ILE A 228 5.39 32.42 41.14
C ILE A 228 6.32 33.33 40.36
N PHE A 229 6.07 33.46 39.05
CA PHE A 229 6.92 34.23 38.16
C PHE A 229 6.09 34.82 37.01
N SER A 230 6.49 35.98 36.52
CA SER A 230 5.93 36.64 35.35
C SER A 230 7.07 37.06 34.43
N GLY A 231 7.02 36.71 33.15
CA GLY A 231 8.08 37.04 32.19
C GLY A 231 8.31 38.53 32.01
N ASP A 232 7.27 39.35 32.18
CA ASP A 232 7.38 40.82 32.13
C ASP A 232 8.12 41.41 33.37
N SER A 233 8.48 40.59 34.37
CA SER A 233 9.14 41.05 35.61
C SER A 233 10.59 41.53 35.40
N LEU A 234 11.29 41.06 34.37
CA LEU A 234 12.64 41.55 34.01
C LEU A 234 12.62 42.82 33.13
N GLY A 235 11.43 43.29 32.76
CA GLY A 235 11.20 44.42 31.86
C GLY A 235 10.49 43.99 30.57
N THR A 236 10.10 44.97 29.76
CA THR A 236 9.38 44.75 28.50
C THR A 236 10.08 45.49 27.37
N PHE A 237 9.83 45.07 26.12
CA PHE A 237 10.35 45.77 24.94
C PHE A 237 9.86 47.23 24.90
N GLU A 238 8.60 47.47 25.27
CA GLU A 238 8.02 48.82 25.41
C GLU A 238 8.81 49.73 26.36
N LYS A 239 9.47 49.15 27.37
CA LYS A 239 10.33 49.87 28.33
C LYS A 239 11.79 50.00 27.87
N GLY A 240 12.09 49.70 26.61
CA GLY A 240 13.42 49.86 26.00
C GLY A 240 14.37 48.68 26.19
N ARG A 241 13.89 47.51 26.64
CA ARG A 241 14.68 46.27 26.71
C ARG A 241 14.86 45.65 25.34
N ARG A 242 16.04 45.08 25.07
CA ARG A 242 16.28 44.24 23.88
C ARG A 242 15.60 42.88 24.02
N ILE A 243 15.34 42.17 22.90
CA ILE A 243 14.68 40.86 22.96
C ILE A 243 15.55 39.85 23.70
N SER A 244 16.86 39.90 23.50
CA SER A 244 17.86 39.09 24.22
C SER A 244 17.85 39.28 25.76
N GLU A 245 17.30 40.39 26.26
CA GLU A 245 17.21 40.69 27.69
C GLU A 245 15.88 40.28 28.33
N LEU A 246 14.91 39.81 27.53
CA LEU A 246 13.59 39.41 28.01
C LEU A 246 13.61 38.02 28.65
N SER A 247 12.66 37.78 29.55
CA SER A 247 12.39 36.45 30.10
C SER A 247 11.24 35.80 29.34
N ILE A 248 11.44 34.57 28.85
CA ILE A 248 10.38 33.80 28.19
C ILE A 248 10.26 32.43 28.87
N PRO A 249 9.44 32.32 29.93
CA PRO A 249 9.10 31.03 30.51
C PRO A 249 8.49 30.12 29.46
N GLY A 250 9.11 28.96 29.21
CA GLY A 250 8.69 28.06 28.14
C GLY A 250 8.42 26.64 28.56
N TRP A 251 9.09 26.16 29.61
CA TRP A 251 8.94 24.78 30.09
C TRP A 251 8.89 24.72 31.61
N VAL A 252 8.01 23.89 32.17
CA VAL A 252 7.93 23.66 33.63
C VAL A 252 7.88 22.18 33.95
N GLN A 253 8.61 21.76 34.99
CA GLN A 253 8.40 20.47 35.62
C GLN A 253 8.52 20.54 37.14
N LEU A 254 7.85 19.61 37.80
CA LEU A 254 7.79 19.44 39.23
C LEU A 254 8.64 18.25 39.68
N SER A 255 9.39 18.41 40.78
CA SER A 255 9.97 17.28 41.49
C SER A 255 8.92 16.51 42.29
N LYS A 256 9.27 15.35 42.85
CA LYS A 256 8.38 14.57 43.73
C LYS A 256 7.96 15.35 44.98
N GLU A 257 8.84 16.22 45.47
CA GLU A 257 8.62 17.10 46.62
C GLU A 257 7.79 18.36 46.25
N GLY A 258 7.41 18.51 44.98
CA GLY A 258 6.64 19.64 44.49
C GLY A 258 7.46 20.91 44.27
N LEU A 259 8.79 20.82 44.16
CA LEU A 259 9.63 21.95 43.76
C LEU A 259 9.46 22.26 42.27
N VAL A 260 9.49 23.54 41.90
CA VAL A 260 9.20 23.97 40.52
C VAL A 260 10.51 24.28 39.79
N TYR A 261 10.74 23.59 38.69
CA TYR A 261 11.83 23.83 37.76
C TYR A 261 11.26 24.50 36.51
N MET A 262 11.77 25.67 36.16
CA MET A 262 11.34 26.44 35.00
C MET A 262 12.51 26.63 34.04
N LEU A 263 12.27 26.37 32.76
CA LEU A 263 13.16 26.79 31.69
C LEU A 263 12.70 28.14 31.15
N ASP A 264 13.60 29.11 31.19
CA ASP A 264 13.49 30.33 30.41
C ASP A 264 14.19 30.12 29.07
N ILE A 265 13.42 30.14 27.98
CA ILE A 265 13.93 29.85 26.62
C ILE A 265 14.89 30.96 26.17
N MET A 266 14.53 32.23 26.41
CA MET A 266 15.32 33.36 25.91
C MET A 266 16.64 33.50 26.67
N GLN A 267 16.58 33.39 28.00
CA GLN A 267 17.77 33.40 28.85
C GLN A 267 18.54 32.06 28.83
N SER A 268 17.97 31.03 28.19
CA SER A 268 18.54 29.69 28.04
C SER A 268 19.08 29.11 29.35
N GLN A 269 18.23 29.15 30.39
CA GLN A 269 18.60 28.74 31.74
C GLN A 269 17.45 28.05 32.49
N ILE A 270 17.81 27.08 33.33
CA ILE A 270 16.89 26.38 34.22
C ILE A 270 16.95 27.02 35.60
N THR A 271 15.81 27.44 36.11
CA THR A 271 15.63 28.08 37.41
C THR A 271 14.81 27.19 38.33
N LEU A 272 15.33 26.94 39.53
CA LEU A 272 14.65 26.26 40.61
C LEU A 272 13.96 27.27 41.51
N PHE A 273 12.65 27.17 41.66
CA PHE A 273 11.85 27.96 42.60
C PHE A 273 11.60 27.17 43.88
N LYS A 274 12.03 27.75 45.02
CA LYS A 274 11.79 27.23 46.37
C LYS A 274 10.69 28.06 47.04
N ASP A 275 10.23 27.63 48.21
CA ASP A 275 9.18 28.35 48.95
C ASP A 275 9.59 29.79 49.34
N LYS A 276 10.91 30.08 49.39
CA LYS A 276 11.46 31.44 49.51
C LYS A 276 12.60 31.65 48.50
N GLY A 277 12.31 32.32 47.39
CA GLY A 277 13.30 32.69 46.37
C GLY A 277 13.50 31.65 45.26
N SER A 278 14.37 32.00 44.31
CA SER A 278 14.71 31.17 43.16
C SER A 278 16.22 31.18 42.92
N ASN A 279 16.73 30.06 42.41
CA ASN A 279 18.14 29.89 42.07
C ASN A 279 18.26 29.40 40.63
N ILE A 280 19.15 30.00 39.84
CA ILE A 280 19.53 29.47 38.53
C ILE A 280 20.45 28.27 38.78
N ILE A 281 20.08 27.10 38.27
CA ILE A 281 20.83 25.86 38.50
C ILE A 281 21.65 25.44 37.27
N LEU A 282 21.21 25.80 36.06
CA LEU A 282 21.89 25.40 34.83
C LEU A 282 21.72 26.46 33.74
N LYS A 283 22.78 26.73 32.98
CA LYS A 283 22.78 27.63 31.82
C LYS A 283 23.33 26.92 30.58
N ALA A 284 22.85 27.29 29.40
CA ALA A 284 23.35 26.73 28.14
C ALA A 284 24.86 26.98 27.92
N GLU A 285 25.38 28.13 28.36
CA GLU A 285 26.82 28.45 28.29
C GLU A 285 27.71 27.46 29.06
N ASP A 286 27.18 26.82 30.11
CA ASP A 286 27.93 25.84 30.88
C ASP A 286 27.93 24.46 30.21
N VAL A 287 26.89 24.17 29.43
CA VAL A 287 26.77 22.93 28.65
C VAL A 287 27.56 23.00 27.35
N SER A 288 27.58 24.16 26.67
CA SER A 288 28.30 24.33 25.40
C SER A 288 29.79 24.02 25.52
N LYS A 289 30.40 24.32 26.67
CA LYS A 289 31.80 23.97 27.01
C LYS A 289 32.09 22.47 26.91
N LEU A 290 31.08 21.61 27.06
CA LEU A 290 31.17 20.16 26.99
C LEU A 290 30.69 19.59 25.64
N CYS A 291 30.04 20.39 24.81
CA CYS A 291 29.40 19.98 23.55
C CYS A 291 30.08 20.67 22.35
N ASP A 292 31.35 20.35 22.11
CA ASP A 292 32.16 20.90 21.01
C ASP A 292 32.33 22.44 21.01
N GLY A 293 31.96 23.13 22.11
CA GLY A 293 32.05 24.59 22.22
C GLY A 293 30.96 25.35 21.46
N GLN A 294 30.01 24.65 20.81
CA GLN A 294 28.91 25.28 20.10
C GLN A 294 27.79 25.67 21.07
N TYR A 295 27.35 26.91 20.99
CA TYR A 295 26.23 27.40 21.77
C TYR A 295 24.92 27.00 21.09
N GLU A 296 24.00 26.40 21.87
CA GLU A 296 22.63 26.14 21.45
C GLU A 296 21.68 26.38 22.64
N MET A 297 20.53 26.97 22.36
CA MET A 297 19.48 27.25 23.33
C MET A 297 18.82 25.98 23.89
N PHE A 298 18.42 26.05 25.15
CA PHE A 298 17.56 25.04 25.74
C PHE A 298 16.10 25.29 25.37
N TYR A 299 15.45 24.28 24.82
CA TYR A 299 14.02 24.33 24.48
C TYR A 299 13.13 23.51 25.42
N ARG A 300 13.69 22.50 26.08
CA ARG A 300 12.96 21.57 26.95
C ARG A 300 13.90 20.80 27.87
N PHE A 301 13.36 20.25 28.95
CA PHE A 301 14.04 19.24 29.77
C PHE A 301 13.01 18.27 30.36
N LYS A 302 13.48 17.12 30.85
CA LYS A 302 12.67 16.13 31.56
C LYS A 302 13.39 15.66 32.81
N ILE A 303 12.74 15.76 33.96
CA ILE A 303 13.17 15.20 35.24
C ILE A 303 12.78 13.73 35.22
N SER A 304 13.77 12.86 35.23
CA SER A 304 13.60 11.42 35.18
C SER A 304 14.58 10.76 36.14
N SER A 305 14.10 9.86 36.99
CA SER A 305 14.93 9.13 37.98
C SER A 305 15.83 10.02 38.85
N GLY A 306 15.37 11.24 39.17
CA GLY A 306 16.14 12.21 39.97
C GLY A 306 17.20 12.98 39.21
N ASN A 307 17.23 12.92 37.87
CA ASN A 307 18.14 13.69 37.03
C ASN A 307 17.38 14.58 36.04
N ILE A 308 17.98 15.71 35.67
CA ILE A 308 17.53 16.58 34.58
C ILE A 308 18.13 16.05 33.26
N CYS A 309 17.25 15.60 32.36
CA CYS A 309 17.59 15.07 31.04
C CYS A 309 17.17 16.07 29.96
N PHE A 310 18.09 16.51 29.10
CA PHE A 310 17.79 17.42 28.00
C PHE A 310 18.73 17.21 26.80
N THR A 311 18.30 17.65 25.63
CA THR A 311 19.09 17.52 24.40
C THR A 311 19.76 18.85 24.09
N ASN A 312 20.96 18.79 23.50
CA ASN A 312 21.68 19.95 22.98
C ASN A 312 22.46 19.53 21.72
N LEU A 313 22.10 20.07 20.56
CA LEU A 313 22.59 19.72 19.24
C LEU A 313 22.39 18.22 19.01
N ASN A 314 23.49 17.50 18.82
CA ASN A 314 23.52 16.04 18.68
C ASN A 314 23.87 15.31 19.99
N TYR A 315 23.88 16.01 21.13
CA TYR A 315 24.17 15.47 22.44
C TYR A 315 22.90 15.22 23.26
N ILE A 316 22.91 14.12 24.00
CA ILE A 316 22.03 13.93 25.16
C ILE A 316 22.82 14.30 26.43
N VAL A 317 22.26 15.15 27.27
CA VAL A 317 22.93 15.68 28.47
C VAL A 317 22.12 15.36 29.73
N THR A 318 22.81 14.82 30.73
CA THR A 318 22.24 14.51 32.05
C THR A 318 22.89 15.40 33.10
N ALA A 319 22.10 16.04 33.95
CA ALA A 319 22.54 16.79 35.12
C ALA A 319 21.79 16.34 36.39
N ASP A 320 22.36 16.54 37.57
CA ASP A 320 21.63 16.34 38.83
C ASP A 320 20.62 17.49 39.08
N LEU A 321 19.82 17.38 40.15
CA LEU A 321 18.78 18.37 40.50
C LEU A 321 19.36 19.72 40.98
N GLU A 322 20.64 19.74 41.32
CA GLU A 322 21.40 20.94 41.68
C GLU A 322 22.06 21.59 40.45
N GLY A 323 22.03 20.94 39.28
CA GLY A 323 22.52 21.47 38.01
C GLY A 323 23.96 21.05 37.65
N LYS A 324 24.58 20.13 38.39
CA LYS A 324 25.88 19.57 38.03
C LYS A 324 25.73 18.58 36.87
N ILE A 325 26.44 18.85 35.78
CA ILE A 325 26.44 17.99 34.59
C ILE A 325 27.16 16.67 34.91
N LEU A 326 26.46 15.56 34.68
CA LEU A 326 26.93 14.19 34.94
C LEU A 326 27.52 13.53 33.68
N SER A 327 26.89 13.76 32.51
CA SER A 327 27.32 13.17 31.24
C SER A 327 26.79 13.97 30.04
N ALA A 328 27.55 13.99 28.94
CA ALA A 328 27.13 14.45 27.62
C ALA A 328 27.55 13.41 26.57
N GLU A 329 26.60 12.85 25.83
CA GLU A 329 26.82 11.72 24.91
C GLU A 329 26.30 12.04 23.50
N LYS A 330 27.14 11.82 22.48
CA LYS A 330 26.80 12.00 21.05
C LYS A 330 26.53 10.68 20.31
N THR A 331 27.00 9.57 20.87
CA THR A 331 26.94 8.25 20.25
C THR A 331 26.59 7.16 21.25
N ALA A 332 26.01 6.08 20.74
CA ALA A 332 25.81 4.84 21.48
C ALA A 332 26.53 3.68 20.75
N ARG A 333 27.07 2.71 21.49
CA ARG A 333 27.76 1.55 20.89
C ARG A 333 26.74 0.52 20.45
N PHE A 334 26.92 -0.11 19.28
CA PHE A 334 26.14 -1.29 18.97
C PHE A 334 26.61 -2.48 19.82
N GLY A 335 25.66 -3.22 20.41
CA GLY A 335 25.98 -4.49 21.06
C GLY A 335 26.61 -5.47 20.06
N LYS A 336 27.58 -6.28 20.52
CA LYS A 336 28.32 -7.24 19.66
C LYS A 336 27.41 -8.15 18.85
N TRP A 337 26.28 -8.55 19.42
CA TRP A 337 25.28 -9.39 18.76
C TRP A 337 24.59 -8.69 17.58
N ILE A 338 24.28 -7.40 17.70
CA ILE A 338 23.66 -6.62 16.62
C ILE A 338 24.62 -6.51 15.42
N VAL A 339 25.91 -6.27 15.68
CA VAL A 339 26.94 -6.22 14.64
C VAL A 339 27.08 -7.57 13.93
N LEU A 340 27.12 -8.68 14.68
CA LEU A 340 27.18 -10.03 14.13
C LEU A 340 25.95 -10.36 13.26
N GLU A 341 24.75 -9.98 13.71
CA GLU A 341 23.52 -10.20 12.95
C GLU A 341 23.48 -9.38 11.66
N ASN A 342 23.92 -8.12 11.69
CA ASN A 342 24.02 -7.29 10.48
C ASN A 342 25.00 -7.92 9.48
N LEU A 343 26.18 -8.34 9.93
CA LEU A 343 27.17 -9.01 9.09
C LEU A 343 26.62 -10.33 8.51
N PHE A 344 25.87 -11.10 9.30
CA PHE A 344 25.22 -12.33 8.85
C PHE A 344 24.22 -12.08 7.72
N ILE A 345 23.42 -11.01 7.78
CA ILE A 345 22.49 -10.65 6.70
C ILE A 345 23.23 -10.31 5.40
N PHE A 346 24.34 -9.58 5.47
CA PHE A 346 25.15 -9.29 4.28
C PHE A 346 25.79 -10.55 3.69
N LEU A 347 26.25 -11.48 4.54
CA LEU A 347 26.71 -12.79 4.08
C LEU A 347 25.59 -13.59 3.39
N LEU A 348 24.37 -13.52 3.90
CA LEU A 348 23.19 -14.12 3.27
C LEU A 348 22.88 -13.52 1.89
N VAL A 349 23.06 -12.20 1.71
CA VAL A 349 22.90 -11.54 0.40
C VAL A 349 23.91 -12.11 -0.60
N ILE A 350 25.20 -12.15 -0.25
CA ILE A 350 26.25 -12.72 -1.11
C ILE A 350 25.93 -14.18 -1.44
N PHE A 351 25.51 -14.94 -0.44
CA PHE A 351 25.14 -16.33 -0.60
C PHE A 351 23.90 -16.53 -1.50
N SER A 352 22.92 -15.63 -1.45
CA SER A 352 21.74 -15.65 -2.32
C SER A 352 22.12 -15.46 -3.79
N ILE A 353 23.06 -14.56 -4.09
CA ILE A 353 23.56 -14.30 -5.44
C ILE A 353 24.27 -15.55 -5.99
N LEU A 354 25.14 -16.17 -5.18
CA LEU A 354 25.82 -17.41 -5.53
C LEU A 354 24.84 -18.57 -5.76
N SER A 355 23.83 -18.69 -4.91
CA SER A 355 22.77 -19.71 -5.05
C SER A 355 21.96 -19.52 -6.32
N LEU A 356 21.58 -18.27 -6.64
CA LEU A 356 20.86 -17.93 -7.88
C LEU A 356 21.69 -18.32 -9.11
N PHE A 357 22.99 -18.02 -9.11
CA PHE A 357 23.89 -18.40 -10.19
C PHE A 357 23.96 -19.93 -10.37
N ILE A 358 24.04 -20.69 -9.28
CA ILE A 358 24.04 -22.16 -9.32
C ILE A 358 22.71 -22.69 -9.89
N VAL A 359 21.58 -22.14 -9.47
CA VAL A 359 20.24 -22.51 -9.95
C VAL A 359 20.11 -22.25 -11.45
N ILE A 360 20.50 -21.07 -11.93
CA ILE A 360 20.47 -20.71 -13.36
C ILE A 360 21.39 -21.63 -14.17
N ARG A 361 22.64 -21.84 -13.71
CA ARG A 361 23.61 -22.72 -14.37
C ARG A 361 23.08 -24.16 -14.47
N ASP A 362 22.57 -24.71 -13.38
CA ASP A 362 22.06 -26.08 -13.37
C ASP A 362 20.77 -26.21 -14.19
N PHE A 363 19.93 -25.17 -14.23
CA PHE A 363 18.78 -25.12 -15.14
C PHE A 363 19.21 -25.15 -16.61
N TYR A 364 20.23 -24.37 -16.96
CA TYR A 364 20.80 -24.37 -18.31
C TYR A 364 21.43 -25.72 -18.70
N ILE A 365 22.25 -26.30 -17.82
CA ILE A 365 22.95 -27.56 -18.11
C ILE A 365 21.99 -28.75 -18.14
N TYR A 366 21.11 -28.89 -17.14
CA TYR A 366 20.33 -30.10 -16.93
C TYR A 366 18.85 -29.96 -17.33
N GLY A 367 18.28 -28.75 -17.26
CA GLY A 367 16.93 -28.47 -17.72
C GLY A 367 16.89 -28.28 -19.23
N LEU A 368 17.70 -27.34 -19.74
CA LEU A 368 17.78 -27.00 -21.16
C LEU A 368 18.77 -27.86 -21.95
N LYS A 369 19.45 -28.82 -21.29
CA LYS A 369 20.44 -29.71 -21.93
C LYS A 369 21.51 -28.97 -22.73
N ARG A 370 21.92 -27.77 -22.25
CA ARG A 370 22.86 -26.87 -22.94
C ARG A 370 22.41 -26.37 -24.33
N THR A 371 21.12 -26.51 -24.65
CA THR A 371 20.53 -26.03 -25.90
C THR A 371 19.48 -24.97 -25.58
N LEU A 372 19.60 -23.80 -26.20
CA LEU A 372 18.56 -22.77 -26.11
C LEU A 372 17.67 -22.88 -27.35
N PRO A 373 16.38 -23.24 -27.20
CA PRO A 373 15.44 -23.20 -28.32
C PRO A 373 15.44 -21.81 -28.97
N ARG A 374 15.36 -21.72 -30.30
CA ARG A 374 15.45 -20.44 -31.02
C ARG A 374 14.38 -19.44 -30.57
N ASN A 375 13.17 -19.92 -30.26
CA ASN A 375 12.09 -19.11 -29.69
C ASN A 375 12.42 -18.59 -28.27
N PHE A 376 13.12 -19.40 -27.47
CA PHE A 376 13.55 -19.01 -26.12
C PHE A 376 14.60 -17.89 -26.17
N VAL A 377 15.56 -17.97 -27.11
CA VAL A 377 16.56 -16.90 -27.31
C VAL A 377 15.90 -15.59 -27.72
N ASN A 378 14.96 -15.63 -28.67
CA ASN A 378 14.26 -14.43 -29.13
C ASN A 378 13.43 -13.79 -28.02
N ILE A 379 12.67 -14.59 -27.26
CA ILE A 379 11.87 -14.10 -26.12
C ILE A 379 12.79 -13.53 -25.04
N THR A 380 13.87 -14.23 -24.68
CA THR A 380 14.83 -13.77 -23.67
C THR A 380 15.53 -12.48 -24.12
N GLY A 381 15.90 -12.36 -25.39
CA GLY A 381 16.51 -11.15 -25.95
C GLY A 381 15.57 -9.94 -25.86
N ILE A 382 14.29 -10.12 -26.20
CA ILE A 382 13.27 -9.06 -26.05
C ILE A 382 13.12 -8.67 -24.58
N ILE A 383 13.00 -9.64 -23.67
CA ILE A 383 12.90 -9.38 -22.22
C ILE A 383 14.12 -8.59 -21.72
N VAL A 384 15.33 -8.98 -22.11
CA VAL A 384 16.57 -8.28 -21.70
C VAL A 384 16.60 -6.85 -22.23
N ILE A 385 16.28 -6.64 -23.52
CA ILE A 385 16.20 -5.30 -24.10
C ILE A 385 15.19 -4.44 -23.33
N MET A 386 14.00 -4.99 -23.04
CA MET A 386 12.96 -4.28 -22.32
C MET A 386 13.36 -3.94 -20.88
N ILE A 387 14.06 -4.84 -20.17
CA ILE A 387 14.61 -4.56 -18.83
C ILE A 387 15.67 -3.44 -18.90
N ILE A 388 16.55 -3.47 -19.90
CA ILE A 388 17.56 -2.41 -20.09
C ILE A 388 16.87 -1.07 -20.37
N THR A 389 15.91 -1.04 -21.29
CA THR A 389 15.12 0.16 -21.60
C THR A 389 14.37 0.65 -20.36
N MET A 390 13.84 -0.24 -19.53
CA MET A 390 13.18 0.09 -18.25
C MET A 390 14.13 0.76 -17.27
N ILE A 391 15.32 0.19 -17.06
CA ILE A 391 16.33 0.75 -16.14
C ILE A 391 16.73 2.15 -16.63
N ILE A 392 16.95 2.32 -17.93
CA ILE A 392 17.27 3.63 -18.53
C ILE A 392 16.10 4.61 -18.34
N ALA A 393 14.88 4.21 -18.68
CA ALA A 393 13.70 5.07 -18.57
C ALA A 393 13.46 5.50 -17.12
N ILE A 394 13.54 4.60 -16.14
CA ILE A 394 13.40 4.92 -14.72
C ILE A 394 14.50 5.90 -14.27
N ASN A 395 15.76 5.62 -14.63
CA ASN A 395 16.88 6.48 -14.23
C ASN A 395 16.86 7.86 -14.90
N VAL A 396 16.19 8.02 -16.04
CA VAL A 396 16.03 9.31 -16.72
C VAL A 396 14.77 10.05 -16.25
N LEU A 397 13.64 9.33 -16.12
CA LEU A 397 12.35 9.94 -15.77
C LEU A 397 12.31 10.37 -14.32
N MET A 398 12.84 9.56 -13.38
CA MET A 398 12.68 9.84 -11.95
C MET A 398 13.40 11.09 -11.49
N PRO A 399 14.70 11.31 -11.80
CA PRO A 399 15.37 12.55 -11.40
C PRO A 399 14.75 13.80 -12.04
N ASN A 400 14.27 13.68 -13.28
CA ASN A 400 13.59 14.78 -13.97
C ASN A 400 12.23 15.10 -13.33
N PHE A 401 11.47 14.08 -12.94
CA PHE A 401 10.22 14.23 -12.22
C PHE A 401 10.46 14.87 -10.85
N ASP A 402 11.41 14.35 -10.06
CA ASP A 402 11.78 14.89 -8.75
C ASP A 402 12.16 16.37 -8.85
N LYS A 403 13.04 16.73 -9.81
CA LYS A 403 13.48 18.10 -10.02
C LYS A 403 12.33 19.02 -10.42
N ARG A 404 11.46 18.57 -11.34
CA ARG A 404 10.33 19.37 -11.81
C ARG A 404 9.30 19.59 -10.69
N TYR A 405 8.99 18.53 -9.95
CA TYR A 405 8.04 18.57 -8.83
C TYR A 405 8.56 19.45 -7.68
N MET A 406 9.87 19.39 -7.41
CA MET A 406 10.53 20.29 -6.46
C MET A 406 10.42 21.74 -6.90
N ASN A 407 10.81 22.06 -8.14
CA ASN A 407 10.76 23.42 -8.68
C ASN A 407 9.33 23.99 -8.68
N GLU A 408 8.33 23.16 -8.97
CA GLU A 408 6.93 23.54 -8.89
C GLU A 408 6.51 23.85 -7.45
N THR A 409 6.95 23.03 -6.48
CA THR A 409 6.69 23.25 -5.05
C THR A 409 7.33 24.55 -4.56
N GLU A 410 8.61 24.78 -4.88
CA GLU A 410 9.31 26.03 -4.55
C GLU A 410 8.62 27.25 -5.18
N SER A 411 8.21 27.15 -6.45
CA SER A 411 7.50 28.22 -7.15
C SER A 411 6.14 28.53 -6.53
N LYS A 412 5.38 27.49 -6.12
CA LYS A 412 4.09 27.63 -5.44
C LYS A 412 4.24 28.34 -4.09
N ILE A 413 5.19 27.89 -3.25
CA ILE A 413 5.42 28.50 -1.93
C ILE A 413 5.92 29.95 -2.08
N LYS A 414 6.87 30.19 -2.99
CA LYS A 414 7.36 31.55 -3.29
C LYS A 414 6.26 32.47 -3.81
N GLY A 415 5.40 31.98 -4.70
CA GLY A 415 4.25 32.72 -5.21
C GLY A 415 3.26 33.11 -4.11
N LEU A 416 2.96 32.17 -3.20
CA LEU A 416 2.10 32.43 -2.05
C LEU A 416 2.73 33.46 -1.09
N ALA A 417 4.04 33.35 -0.83
CA ALA A 417 4.79 34.34 -0.03
C ALA A 417 4.72 35.73 -0.67
N GLN A 418 4.91 35.84 -1.98
CA GLN A 418 4.83 37.11 -2.69
C GLN A 418 3.45 37.77 -2.56
N VAL A 419 2.38 37.00 -2.70
CA VAL A 419 1.00 37.51 -2.56
C VAL A 419 0.74 37.98 -1.13
N LEU A 420 1.14 37.19 -0.12
CA LEU A 420 0.93 37.56 1.28
C LEU A 420 1.77 38.77 1.70
N CYS A 421 3.04 38.84 1.32
CA CYS A 421 3.91 39.99 1.62
C CYS A 421 3.35 41.30 1.04
N ASN A 422 2.67 41.24 -0.11
CA ASN A 422 2.05 42.41 -0.74
C ASN A 422 0.66 42.75 -0.16
N THR A 423 0.02 41.82 0.54
CA THR A 423 -1.35 42.00 1.05
C THR A 423 -1.38 42.34 2.54
N LEU A 424 -0.40 41.85 3.31
CA LEU A 424 -0.30 42.08 4.75
C LEU A 424 0.23 43.49 5.05
N ASN A 425 -0.42 44.16 5.99
CA ASN A 425 -0.01 45.50 6.43
C ASN A 425 0.88 45.40 7.68
N GLY A 426 2.14 45.81 7.54
CA GLY A 426 3.12 45.88 8.63
C GLY A 426 2.72 46.77 9.81
N ASP A 427 1.89 47.81 9.58
CA ASP A 427 1.39 48.71 10.64
C ASP A 427 0.50 48.00 11.66
N VAL A 428 -0.18 46.93 11.23
CA VAL A 428 -1.00 46.09 12.13
C VAL A 428 -0.08 45.18 12.93
N ILE A 429 0.87 44.53 12.26
CA ILE A 429 1.80 43.55 12.87
C ILE A 429 2.67 44.19 13.94
N SER A 430 3.14 45.41 13.70
CA SER A 430 3.97 46.15 14.66
C SER A 430 3.26 46.40 16.00
N LYS A 431 1.92 46.41 16.02
CA LYS A 431 1.11 46.65 17.23
C LYS A 431 0.66 45.37 17.95
N LEU A 432 0.77 44.19 17.32
CA LEU A 432 0.19 42.95 17.85
C LEU A 432 0.79 42.53 19.21
N ILE A 433 2.12 42.56 19.33
CA ILE A 433 2.86 42.03 20.49
C ILE A 433 4.05 42.95 20.83
N ASN A 434 3.96 43.67 21.97
CA ASN A 434 5.02 44.55 22.51
C ASN A 434 5.40 44.24 23.97
N LYS A 435 4.54 43.51 24.69
CA LYS A 435 4.81 42.85 25.97
C LYS A 435 4.22 41.45 25.96
N GLN A 436 4.69 40.55 26.82
CA GLN A 436 4.29 39.14 26.75
C GLN A 436 2.80 38.96 27.04
N SER A 437 2.24 39.82 27.90
CA SER A 437 0.80 39.86 28.19
C SER A 437 -0.11 40.21 27.00
N ASP A 438 0.42 40.76 25.90
CA ASP A 438 -0.38 41.11 24.70
C ASP A 438 -0.86 39.86 23.95
N TYR A 439 -0.25 38.70 24.20
CA TYR A 439 -0.62 37.45 23.54
C TYR A 439 -2.10 37.14 23.75
N TYR A 440 -2.76 36.81 22.64
CA TYR A 440 -4.17 36.43 22.59
C TYR A 440 -5.17 37.54 22.92
N ASN A 441 -4.76 38.81 22.81
CA ASN A 441 -5.68 39.96 22.84
C ASN A 441 -6.63 39.97 21.61
N ASN A 442 -7.60 40.88 21.60
CA ASN A 442 -8.61 40.93 20.52
C ASN A 442 -7.99 41.19 19.14
N ASP A 443 -7.01 42.09 19.04
CA ASP A 443 -6.34 42.42 17.77
C ASP A 443 -5.56 41.21 17.23
N TYR A 444 -4.89 40.48 18.11
CA TYR A 444 -4.19 39.22 17.80
C TYR A 444 -5.17 38.17 17.28
N LYS A 445 -6.30 37.96 17.98
CA LYS A 445 -7.33 36.99 17.56
C LYS A 445 -7.92 37.33 16.20
N GLU A 446 -8.20 38.62 15.94
CA GLU A 446 -8.75 39.07 14.67
C GLU A 446 -7.74 38.84 13.53
N PHE A 447 -6.48 39.24 13.70
CA PHE A 447 -5.43 39.04 12.71
C PHE A 447 -5.20 37.54 12.45
N ARG A 448 -5.13 36.74 13.51
CA ARG A 448 -4.96 35.28 13.44
C ARG A 448 -6.09 34.60 12.67
N SER A 449 -7.34 34.99 12.93
CA SER A 449 -8.53 34.47 12.23
C SER A 449 -8.45 34.73 10.72
N LYS A 450 -7.99 35.93 10.31
CA LYS A 450 -7.76 36.25 8.89
C LYS A 450 -6.67 35.36 8.28
N MET A 451 -5.56 35.17 8.98
CA MET A 451 -4.46 34.32 8.50
C MET A 451 -4.91 32.87 8.33
N ILE A 452 -5.60 32.28 9.31
CA ILE A 452 -6.08 30.88 9.21
C ILE A 452 -7.02 30.68 8.03
N LYS A 453 -7.88 31.66 7.72
CA LYS A 453 -8.77 31.60 6.55
C LYS A 453 -8.01 31.57 5.22
N VAL A 454 -6.87 32.27 5.10
CA VAL A 454 -6.06 32.25 3.86
C VAL A 454 -5.47 30.86 3.58
N PHE A 455 -5.07 30.16 4.65
CA PHE A 455 -4.54 28.80 4.57
C PHE A 455 -5.63 27.72 4.62
N GLY A 456 -6.91 28.12 4.56
CA GLY A 456 -8.05 27.23 4.30
C GLY A 456 -8.44 26.27 5.43
N GLY A 457 -7.74 26.25 6.57
CA GLY A 457 -7.98 25.25 7.60
C GLY A 457 -7.95 23.82 7.03
N TYR A 458 -8.85 22.94 7.50
CA TYR A 458 -8.98 21.57 7.00
C TYR A 458 -9.74 21.46 5.65
N ASP A 459 -10.22 22.58 5.09
CA ASP A 459 -11.04 22.58 3.87
C ASP A 459 -10.22 22.33 2.59
N THR A 460 -10.87 21.85 1.53
CA THR A 460 -10.27 21.39 0.25
C THR A 460 -9.64 22.49 -0.61
N ASN A 461 -9.20 23.61 -0.03
CA ASN A 461 -8.47 24.65 -0.75
C ASN A 461 -7.02 24.21 -1.02
N GLU A 462 -6.47 24.59 -2.18
CA GLU A 462 -5.09 24.25 -2.60
C GLU A 462 -4.00 24.74 -1.64
N ASN A 463 -4.28 25.78 -0.83
CA ASN A 463 -3.35 26.35 0.17
C ASN A 463 -3.30 25.58 1.49
N SER A 464 -4.18 24.58 1.70
CA SER A 464 -4.26 23.73 2.91
C SER A 464 -3.03 22.87 3.18
N GLU A 465 -2.00 22.96 2.33
CA GLU A 465 -0.79 22.16 2.43
C GLU A 465 0.38 22.93 3.04
N CYS A 466 0.23 24.24 3.24
CA CYS A 466 1.28 25.12 3.77
C CYS A 466 0.97 25.53 5.21
N TYR A 467 2.01 25.68 6.03
CA TYR A 467 1.94 26.39 7.31
C TYR A 467 2.49 27.81 7.18
N PHE A 468 2.20 28.66 8.16
CA PHE A 468 2.85 29.97 8.28
C PHE A 468 3.44 30.23 9.68
N ILE A 469 4.51 31.01 9.72
CA ILE A 469 5.10 31.61 10.91
C ILE A 469 5.39 33.09 10.62
N ILE A 470 5.11 33.97 11.58
CA ILE A 470 5.40 35.40 11.47
C ILE A 470 6.43 35.78 12.53
N TYR A 471 7.52 36.38 12.06
CA TYR A 471 8.60 36.94 12.87
C TYR A 471 8.54 38.46 12.79
N LYS A 472 8.40 39.14 13.93
CA LYS A 472 8.42 40.61 13.98
C LYS A 472 9.85 41.12 14.14
N ASN A 473 10.15 42.24 13.48
CA ASN A 473 11.40 42.96 13.62
C ASN A 473 11.34 43.89 14.84
N TYR A 474 12.23 43.67 15.81
CA TYR A 474 12.39 44.44 17.04
C TYR A 474 13.71 45.23 17.01
N GLY A 475 13.87 46.11 16.02
CA GLY A 475 15.06 46.96 15.90
C GLY A 475 16.31 46.21 15.41
N GLY A 476 16.12 45.24 14.52
CA GLY A 476 17.18 44.40 13.94
C GLY A 476 17.18 42.96 14.44
N GLU A 477 16.50 42.68 15.56
CA GLU A 477 16.32 41.33 16.11
C GLU A 477 14.94 40.77 15.70
N LEU A 478 14.90 39.59 15.08
CA LEU A 478 13.65 38.91 14.70
C LEU A 478 13.16 37.99 15.82
N ALA A 479 11.88 38.07 16.18
CA ALA A 479 11.28 37.16 17.15
C ALA A 479 9.90 36.66 16.71
N THR A 480 9.58 35.43 17.06
CA THR A 480 8.31 34.78 16.69
C THR A 480 7.16 35.48 17.42
N ILE A 481 6.10 35.81 16.69
CA ILE A 481 4.87 36.37 17.27
C ILE A 481 3.63 35.52 16.98
N MET A 482 3.62 34.78 15.88
CA MET A 482 2.46 33.98 15.48
C MET A 482 2.89 32.75 14.69
N THR A 483 2.28 31.63 15.01
CA THR A 483 2.41 30.37 14.29
C THR A 483 1.02 29.82 14.02
N GLN A 484 0.85 29.11 12.90
CA GLN A 484 -0.44 28.48 12.61
C GLN A 484 -0.83 27.40 13.65
N ASN A 485 0.16 26.80 14.30
CA ASN A 485 -0.03 25.73 15.27
C ASN A 485 -0.14 26.20 16.73
N ASP A 486 0.02 27.50 16.98
CA ASP A 486 0.22 28.11 18.29
C ASP A 486 1.31 27.42 19.14
N SER A 487 2.27 26.71 18.56
CA SER A 487 3.21 25.91 19.36
C SER A 487 4.30 26.73 20.06
N TYR A 488 4.51 27.98 19.63
CA TYR A 488 5.55 28.86 20.17
C TYR A 488 4.99 29.98 21.03
N SER A 489 5.77 30.36 22.04
CA SER A 489 5.47 31.53 22.86
C SER A 489 5.88 32.81 22.10
N PRO A 490 5.15 33.93 22.29
CA PRO A 490 5.57 35.22 21.73
C PRO A 490 6.98 35.59 22.21
N PHE A 491 7.70 36.34 21.36
CA PHE A 491 9.10 36.74 21.54
C PHE A 491 10.13 35.61 21.45
N GLN A 492 9.73 34.36 21.26
CA GLN A 492 10.67 33.25 21.14
C GLN A 492 11.58 33.44 19.91
N THR A 493 12.89 33.45 20.14
CA THR A 493 13.94 33.46 19.10
C THR A 493 14.61 32.08 19.03
N TYR A 494 15.33 31.81 17.95
CA TYR A 494 16.04 30.56 17.73
C TYR A 494 17.49 30.80 17.36
N ASP A 495 18.35 29.80 17.55
CA ASP A 495 19.78 29.93 17.24
C ASP A 495 20.03 30.24 15.75
N TRP A 496 19.27 29.62 14.85
CA TRP A 496 19.37 29.91 13.42
C TRP A 496 18.92 31.33 13.06
N LEU A 497 18.03 31.96 13.85
CA LEU A 497 17.66 33.36 13.68
C LEU A 497 18.74 34.32 14.20
N LYS A 498 19.65 33.85 15.05
CA LYS A 498 20.74 34.64 15.64
C LYS A 498 22.07 34.50 14.90
N SER A 499 22.26 33.45 14.12
CA SER A 499 23.43 33.30 13.24
C SER A 499 23.47 34.45 12.22
N GLU A 500 24.58 35.16 12.12
CA GLU A 500 24.79 36.17 11.07
C GLU A 500 25.27 35.57 9.74
N GLU A 501 25.93 34.40 9.79
CA GLU A 501 26.33 33.66 8.59
C GLU A 501 25.13 32.90 8.01
N ASP A 502 24.84 33.14 6.72
CA ASP A 502 23.84 32.46 5.89
C ASP A 502 22.38 32.45 6.41
N ASN A 503 22.00 33.45 7.21
CA ASN A 503 20.63 33.56 7.73
C ASN A 503 19.70 34.32 6.77
N LEU A 504 18.92 33.55 6.00
CA LEU A 504 17.98 34.06 5.00
C LEU A 504 16.84 34.91 5.59
N TYR A 505 16.51 34.77 6.88
CA TYR A 505 15.52 35.63 7.54
C TYR A 505 16.05 37.05 7.72
N LEU A 506 17.29 37.18 8.19
CA LEU A 506 17.97 38.47 8.31
C LEU A 506 18.33 39.03 6.94
N GLU A 507 18.64 38.19 5.96
CA GLU A 507 18.88 38.63 4.58
C GLU A 507 17.60 39.20 3.96
N SER A 508 16.46 38.51 4.07
CA SER A 508 15.15 39.02 3.64
C SER A 508 14.78 40.34 4.32
N LEU A 509 15.12 40.49 5.60
CA LEU A 509 14.95 41.74 6.35
C LEU A 509 15.83 42.88 5.80
N LYS A 510 17.05 42.58 5.33
CA LYS A 510 18.02 43.56 4.81
C LYS A 510 17.76 43.93 3.34
N THR A 511 17.54 42.94 2.48
CA THR A 511 17.41 43.10 1.02
C THR A 511 15.99 43.39 0.59
N GLY A 512 15.00 42.95 1.38
CA GLY A 512 13.59 43.02 1.00
C GLY A 512 13.20 42.01 -0.08
N GLU A 513 14.02 40.99 -0.32
CA GLU A 513 13.75 39.90 -1.27
C GLU A 513 13.13 38.67 -0.60
N ILE A 514 12.54 37.80 -1.44
CA ILE A 514 11.95 36.53 -1.02
C ILE A 514 12.92 35.38 -1.33
N TYR A 515 13.27 34.64 -0.29
CA TYR A 515 14.17 33.50 -0.35
C TYR A 515 13.42 32.19 -0.14
N VAL A 516 14.01 31.09 -0.58
CA VAL A 516 13.47 29.74 -0.41
C VAL A 516 14.57 28.85 0.14
N GLU A 517 14.25 28.06 1.17
CA GLU A 517 15.22 27.23 1.88
C GLU A 517 14.65 25.83 2.15
N LYS A 518 15.57 24.88 2.34
CA LYS A 518 15.29 23.55 2.90
C LYS A 518 16.12 23.39 4.16
N TYR A 519 15.49 23.01 5.26
CA TYR A 519 16.13 22.91 6.56
C TYR A 519 15.64 21.67 7.32
N SER A 520 16.53 21.05 8.10
CA SER A 520 16.24 19.85 8.89
C SER A 520 16.71 20.06 10.33
N ASP A 521 15.84 19.79 11.30
CA ASP A 521 16.12 20.01 12.73
C ASP A 521 15.57 18.87 13.61
N SER A 522 15.54 19.09 14.94
CA SER A 522 14.97 18.12 15.89
C SER A 522 13.45 17.95 15.78
N THR A 523 12.76 18.87 15.09
CA THR A 523 11.30 18.91 14.94
C THR A 523 10.81 18.30 13.63
N GLY A 524 11.66 18.27 12.59
CA GLY A 524 11.39 17.62 11.31
C GLY A 524 12.24 18.14 10.15
N ASP A 525 11.79 17.82 8.94
CA ASP A 525 12.35 18.34 7.69
C ASP A 525 11.36 19.35 7.08
N TRP A 526 11.85 20.51 6.64
CA TRP A 526 11.03 21.62 6.20
C TRP A 526 11.51 22.20 4.86
N ILE A 527 10.56 22.66 4.05
CA ILE A 527 10.82 23.49 2.87
C ILE A 527 9.93 24.73 2.95
N TYR A 528 10.52 25.92 2.89
CA TYR A 528 9.77 27.14 3.12
C TYR A 528 10.30 28.32 2.31
N ALA A 529 9.42 29.29 2.06
CA ALA A 529 9.79 30.61 1.55
C ALA A 529 9.71 31.65 2.67
N ILE A 530 10.66 32.56 2.66
CA ILE A 530 10.81 33.66 3.61
C ILE A 530 10.57 34.95 2.85
N GLY A 531 9.63 35.78 3.29
CA GLY A 531 9.34 37.06 2.63
C GLY A 531 9.11 38.22 3.60
N PRO A 532 9.43 39.46 3.20
CA PRO A 532 9.34 40.62 4.07
C PRO A 532 7.94 41.25 4.04
N ILE A 533 7.43 41.66 5.19
CA ILE A 533 6.19 42.42 5.33
C ILE A 533 6.53 43.89 5.60
N LYS A 534 6.02 44.77 4.74
CA LYS A 534 6.28 46.21 4.80
C LYS A 534 5.11 46.95 5.45
N ASP A 535 5.42 48.02 6.16
CA ASP A 535 4.43 48.99 6.61
C ASP A 535 4.07 50.01 5.52
N SER A 536 3.16 50.94 5.82
CA SER A 536 2.75 52.01 4.90
C SER A 536 3.88 52.96 4.49
N SER A 537 4.98 53.03 5.26
CA SER A 537 6.18 53.82 4.92
C SER A 537 7.18 53.07 4.03
N GLY A 538 6.95 51.77 3.81
CA GLY A 538 7.83 50.89 3.06
C GLY A 538 8.93 50.23 3.90
N ALA A 539 8.96 50.44 5.22
CA ALA A 539 9.91 49.82 6.12
C ALA A 539 9.51 48.37 6.42
N ILE A 540 10.49 47.47 6.52
CA ILE A 540 10.24 46.04 6.79
C ILE A 540 10.04 45.86 8.30
N THR A 541 8.81 45.53 8.69
CA THR A 541 8.38 45.41 10.09
C THR A 541 8.30 43.97 10.56
N ALA A 542 8.20 43.02 9.64
CA ALA A 542 8.15 41.59 9.93
C ALA A 542 8.62 40.78 8.73
N VAL A 543 8.86 39.49 8.96
CA VAL A 543 9.15 38.48 7.96
C VAL A 543 8.15 37.34 8.16
N ILE A 544 7.58 36.83 7.07
CA ILE A 544 6.71 35.67 7.06
C ILE A 544 7.45 34.48 6.46
N GLU A 545 7.37 33.36 7.16
CA GLU A 545 7.75 32.06 6.65
C GLU A 545 6.49 31.32 6.24
N ILE A 546 6.52 30.74 5.04
CA ILE A 546 5.46 29.87 4.54
C ILE A 546 6.10 28.58 4.11
N GLY A 547 5.70 27.46 4.70
CA GLY A 547 6.41 26.21 4.50
C GLY A 547 5.52 24.99 4.35
N LYS A 548 6.15 23.88 3.98
CA LYS A 548 5.57 22.54 3.98
C LYS A 548 6.45 21.58 4.77
N ASN A 549 5.82 20.53 5.30
CA ASN A 549 6.52 19.40 5.90
C ASN A 549 7.22 18.59 4.79
N PHE A 550 8.54 18.70 4.72
CA PHE A 550 9.36 18.07 3.68
C PHE A 550 9.48 16.55 3.88
N TYR A 551 9.36 16.06 5.11
CA TYR A 551 9.33 14.63 5.37
C TYR A 551 8.09 13.97 4.76
N ALA A 552 6.91 14.56 5.00
CA ALA A 552 5.66 14.08 4.41
C ALA A 552 5.69 14.13 2.88
N PHE A 553 6.19 15.24 2.32
CA PHE A 553 6.46 15.38 0.88
C PHE A 553 7.34 14.25 0.33
N ASN A 554 8.43 13.90 1.01
CA ASN A 554 9.33 12.82 0.60
C ASN A 554 8.70 11.43 0.72
N VAL A 555 7.80 11.22 1.68
CA VAL A 555 7.04 9.96 1.81
C VAL A 555 6.06 9.81 0.66
N GLU A 556 5.30 10.87 0.35
CA GLU A 556 4.37 10.91 -0.78
C GLU A 556 5.10 10.71 -2.12
N ASN A 557 6.20 11.44 -2.35
CA ASN A 557 6.98 11.30 -3.58
C ASN A 557 7.57 9.89 -3.74
N ARG A 558 8.00 9.25 -2.65
CA ARG A 558 8.43 7.83 -2.69
C ARG A 558 7.29 6.88 -3.05
N ALA A 559 6.08 7.13 -2.56
CA ALA A 559 4.91 6.34 -2.91
C ALA A 559 4.54 6.50 -4.39
N VAL A 560 4.52 7.73 -4.91
CA VAL A 560 4.30 8.04 -6.33
C VAL A 560 5.35 7.35 -7.19
N ARG A 561 6.64 7.48 -6.84
CA ARG A 561 7.76 6.81 -7.53
C ARG A 561 7.55 5.29 -7.60
N ARG A 562 7.21 4.66 -6.48
CA ARG A 562 6.94 3.22 -6.44
C ARG A 562 5.81 2.85 -7.39
N ASN A 563 4.71 3.60 -7.36
CA ASN A 563 3.55 3.33 -8.21
C ASN A 563 3.90 3.50 -9.70
N VAL A 564 4.62 4.55 -10.07
CA VAL A 564 5.08 4.77 -11.46
C VAL A 564 5.99 3.63 -11.93
N ILE A 565 6.90 3.14 -11.09
CA ILE A 565 7.75 1.98 -11.44
C ILE A 565 6.89 0.75 -11.72
N ILE A 566 5.89 0.47 -10.88
CA ILE A 566 4.98 -0.66 -11.05
C ILE A 566 4.14 -0.49 -12.34
N GLU A 567 3.65 0.72 -12.64
CA GLU A 567 2.94 1.02 -13.89
C GLU A 567 3.82 0.73 -15.12
N VAL A 568 5.06 1.21 -15.11
CA VAL A 568 6.01 1.00 -16.21
C VAL A 568 6.30 -0.49 -16.40
N ILE A 569 6.54 -1.25 -15.32
CA ILE A 569 6.73 -2.71 -15.40
C ILE A 569 5.51 -3.39 -16.00
N THR A 570 4.31 -3.01 -15.53
CA THR A 570 3.04 -3.58 -15.99
C THR A 570 2.83 -3.31 -17.48
N ALA A 571 3.02 -2.06 -17.92
CA ALA A 571 2.89 -1.66 -19.32
C ALA A 571 3.88 -2.42 -20.21
N ILE A 572 5.12 -2.62 -19.76
CA ILE A 572 6.14 -3.40 -20.45
C ILE A 572 5.69 -4.85 -20.64
N ILE A 573 5.20 -5.52 -19.58
CA ILE A 573 4.72 -6.91 -19.68
C ILE A 573 3.57 -7.02 -20.69
N ILE A 574 2.64 -6.06 -20.66
CA ILE A 574 1.51 -5.98 -21.61
C ILE A 574 2.02 -5.80 -23.04
N VAL A 575 2.92 -4.85 -23.27
CA VAL A 575 3.51 -4.60 -24.60
C VAL A 575 4.22 -5.86 -25.11
N LEU A 576 4.94 -6.59 -24.24
CA LEU A 576 5.58 -7.85 -24.60
C LEU A 576 4.56 -8.91 -25.00
N MET A 577 3.48 -9.09 -24.22
CA MET A 577 2.39 -10.00 -24.54
C MET A 577 1.73 -9.66 -25.88
N ILE A 578 1.40 -8.39 -26.12
CA ILE A 578 0.82 -7.91 -27.38
C ILE A 578 1.80 -8.11 -28.54
N PHE A 579 3.08 -7.81 -28.34
CA PHE A 579 4.10 -7.94 -29.38
C PHE A 579 4.29 -9.39 -29.83
N ILE A 580 4.25 -10.35 -28.91
CA ILE A 580 4.27 -11.78 -29.23
C ILE A 580 3.11 -12.14 -30.14
N GLU A 581 1.89 -11.69 -29.82
CA GLU A 581 0.70 -11.99 -30.60
C GLU A 581 0.72 -11.28 -31.97
N ILE A 582 1.20 -10.03 -32.05
CA ILE A 582 1.41 -9.33 -33.33
C ILE A 582 2.45 -10.06 -34.19
N SER A 583 3.56 -10.53 -33.60
CA SER A 583 4.58 -11.29 -34.32
C SER A 583 3.99 -12.56 -34.94
N LEU A 584 3.15 -13.28 -34.21
CA LEU A 584 2.43 -14.45 -34.73
C LEU A 584 1.45 -14.08 -35.84
N LEU A 585 0.74 -12.96 -35.70
CA LEU A 585 -0.12 -12.44 -36.78
C LEU A 585 0.67 -12.16 -38.05
N THR A 586 1.87 -11.59 -37.95
CA THR A 586 2.68 -11.36 -39.16
C THR A 586 2.94 -12.70 -39.87
N ASN A 587 3.34 -13.75 -39.17
CA ASN A 587 3.55 -15.09 -39.78
C ASN A 587 2.30 -15.56 -40.55
N VAL A 588 1.11 -15.33 -40.02
CA VAL A 588 -0.16 -15.61 -40.70
C VAL A 588 -0.29 -14.81 -41.99
N LEU A 589 -0.10 -13.48 -41.96
CA LEU A 589 -0.20 -12.61 -43.13
C LEU A 589 0.81 -12.98 -44.22
N TRP A 590 2.05 -13.31 -43.82
CA TRP A 590 3.10 -13.77 -44.74
C TRP A 590 2.79 -15.16 -45.31
N SER A 591 2.22 -16.07 -44.52
CA SER A 591 1.74 -17.38 -45.02
C SER A 591 0.63 -17.18 -46.03
N ARG A 592 -0.33 -16.29 -45.76
CA ARG A 592 -1.43 -15.93 -46.67
C ARG A 592 -0.91 -15.35 -47.99
N LYS A 593 0.04 -14.41 -47.94
CA LYS A 593 0.61 -13.82 -49.16
C LYS A 593 1.31 -14.87 -50.02
N ARG A 594 1.98 -15.85 -49.40
CA ARG A 594 2.58 -17.01 -50.11
C ARG A 594 1.52 -17.92 -50.70
N HIS A 595 0.44 -18.17 -49.96
CA HIS A 595 -0.73 -18.92 -50.42
C HIS A 595 -1.44 -18.32 -51.63
N LEU A 596 -1.73 -17.02 -51.57
CA LEU A 596 -2.40 -16.32 -52.67
C LEU A 596 -1.53 -16.31 -53.94
N LYS A 597 -0.20 -16.38 -53.80
CA LYS A 597 0.73 -16.50 -54.92
C LYS A 597 0.92 -17.94 -55.41
N ASN A 598 0.77 -18.92 -54.51
CA ASN A 598 0.92 -20.33 -54.79
C ASN A 598 -0.03 -21.15 -53.90
N SER A 599 -1.11 -21.66 -54.47
CA SER A 599 -2.19 -22.35 -53.74
C SER A 599 -1.74 -23.65 -53.04
N SER A 600 -0.56 -24.19 -53.39
CA SER A 600 0.08 -25.32 -52.69
C SER A 600 0.97 -24.91 -51.50
N ALA A 601 0.98 -23.60 -51.17
CA ALA A 601 1.32 -23.04 -49.86
C ALA A 601 0.83 -23.92 -48.68
N ALA A 602 1.37 -23.81 -47.45
CA ALA A 602 0.63 -24.23 -46.24
C ALA A 602 0.23 -23.02 -45.36
N TYR A 603 -1.06 -22.88 -45.04
CA TYR A 603 -1.61 -21.66 -44.41
C TYR A 603 -1.44 -21.87 -42.93
N ASP A 604 -0.91 -20.87 -42.23
CA ASP A 604 -0.57 -21.01 -40.83
C ASP A 604 -1.82 -20.91 -39.93
N ARG A 605 -2.65 -21.96 -39.99
CA ARG A 605 -3.90 -22.12 -39.23
C ARG A 605 -3.67 -22.16 -37.73
N VAL A 606 -2.50 -22.63 -37.29
CA VAL A 606 -2.14 -22.74 -35.88
C VAL A 606 -1.88 -21.35 -35.30
N SER A 607 -1.01 -20.55 -35.94
CA SER A 607 -0.76 -19.16 -35.53
C SER A 607 -2.02 -18.31 -35.66
N PHE A 608 -2.86 -18.56 -36.68
CA PHE A 608 -4.14 -17.88 -36.82
C PHE A 608 -5.10 -18.22 -35.67
N SER A 609 -5.23 -19.50 -35.32
CA SER A 609 -6.09 -19.93 -34.20
C SER A 609 -5.64 -19.28 -32.89
N ARG A 610 -4.33 -19.15 -32.68
CA ARG A 610 -3.77 -18.42 -31.54
C ARG A 610 -4.20 -16.96 -31.51
N PHE A 611 -3.92 -16.23 -32.58
CA PHE A 611 -4.23 -14.80 -32.63
C PHE A 611 -5.74 -14.53 -32.56
N LEU A 612 -6.56 -15.41 -33.17
CA LEU A 612 -8.01 -15.36 -33.02
C LEU A 612 -8.42 -15.50 -31.55
N GLY A 613 -7.80 -16.45 -30.85
CA GLY A 613 -7.95 -16.67 -29.40
C GLY A 613 -7.69 -15.42 -28.58
N PHE A 614 -6.54 -14.80 -28.84
CA PHE A 614 -6.15 -13.54 -28.22
C PHE A 614 -7.17 -12.44 -28.48
N LEU A 615 -7.51 -12.19 -29.74
CA LEU A 615 -8.35 -11.07 -30.13
C LEU A 615 -9.78 -11.16 -29.58
N TYR A 616 -10.36 -12.36 -29.57
CA TYR A 616 -11.71 -12.54 -29.05
C TYR A 616 -11.76 -12.43 -27.51
N GLU A 617 -10.85 -13.08 -26.76
CA GLU A 617 -10.88 -12.94 -25.29
C GLU A 617 -10.41 -11.58 -24.82
N PHE A 618 -9.47 -10.94 -25.53
CA PHE A 618 -9.10 -9.55 -25.26
C PHE A 618 -10.34 -8.66 -25.24
N THR A 619 -11.24 -8.81 -26.22
CA THR A 619 -12.47 -8.03 -26.32
C THR A 619 -13.39 -8.18 -25.09
N PHE A 620 -13.57 -9.40 -24.57
CA PHE A 620 -14.54 -9.66 -23.49
C PHE A 620 -13.95 -9.60 -22.08
N SER A 621 -12.63 -9.59 -21.96
CA SER A 621 -11.94 -9.61 -20.66
C SER A 621 -11.66 -8.23 -20.08
N LEU A 622 -11.81 -7.16 -20.88
CA LEU A 622 -11.73 -5.77 -20.39
C LEU A 622 -12.52 -5.54 -19.09
N PRO A 623 -13.83 -5.86 -19.01
CA PRO A 623 -14.60 -5.63 -17.79
C PRO A 623 -14.39 -6.69 -16.70
N LEU A 624 -13.74 -7.81 -17.02
CA LEU A 624 -13.75 -9.03 -16.19
C LEU A 624 -13.15 -8.82 -14.79
N GLY A 625 -12.21 -7.89 -14.64
CA GLY A 625 -11.55 -7.58 -13.37
C GLY A 625 -12.44 -6.91 -12.32
N PHE A 626 -13.67 -6.51 -12.63
CA PHE A 626 -14.49 -5.76 -11.68
C PHE A 626 -15.99 -6.03 -11.76
N ILE A 627 -16.45 -7.00 -12.56
CA ILE A 627 -17.88 -7.26 -12.77
C ILE A 627 -18.67 -7.41 -11.46
N PRO A 628 -18.24 -8.26 -10.48
CA PRO A 628 -18.96 -8.42 -9.22
C PRO A 628 -18.95 -7.14 -8.38
N VAL A 629 -17.80 -6.45 -8.34
CA VAL A 629 -17.60 -5.22 -7.58
C VAL A 629 -18.49 -4.11 -8.11
N TYR A 630 -18.54 -3.93 -9.44
CA TYR A 630 -19.39 -2.93 -10.07
C TYR A 630 -20.87 -3.25 -9.88
N ALA A 631 -21.26 -4.53 -9.95
CA ALA A 631 -22.64 -4.93 -9.65
C ALA A 631 -23.04 -4.63 -8.20
N ILE A 632 -22.14 -4.87 -7.24
CA ILE A 632 -22.35 -4.51 -5.83
C ILE A 632 -22.48 -2.99 -5.67
N LYS A 633 -21.65 -2.20 -6.36
CA LYS A 633 -21.75 -0.73 -6.35
C LYS A 633 -23.11 -0.23 -6.87
N LEU A 634 -23.66 -0.88 -7.89
CA LEU A 634 -25.00 -0.57 -8.43
C LEU A 634 -26.16 -0.89 -7.47
N LEU A 635 -25.92 -1.60 -6.38
CA LEU A 635 -26.93 -1.80 -5.33
C LEU A 635 -27.05 -0.61 -4.37
N GLU A 636 -26.06 0.30 -4.36
CA GLU A 636 -26.05 1.49 -3.48
C GLU A 636 -26.24 1.15 -1.99
N GLY A 637 -25.73 0.00 -1.55
CA GLY A 637 -25.89 -0.48 -0.16
C GLY A 637 -27.28 -1.06 0.18
N LYS A 638 -28.18 -1.20 -0.80
CA LYS A 638 -29.50 -1.83 -0.61
C LYS A 638 -29.36 -3.36 -0.74
N GLU A 639 -30.10 -4.09 0.10
CA GLU A 639 -30.23 -5.54 -0.06
C GLU A 639 -31.05 -5.87 -1.32
N PHE A 640 -30.61 -6.88 -2.06
CA PHE A 640 -31.34 -7.40 -3.21
C PHE A 640 -32.06 -8.69 -2.81
N MET A 641 -33.40 -8.64 -2.73
CA MET A 641 -34.23 -9.81 -2.34
C MET A 641 -33.82 -10.45 -1.00
N GLY A 642 -33.37 -9.67 -0.03
CA GLY A 642 -32.90 -10.16 1.28
C GLY A 642 -31.57 -10.93 1.24
N MET A 643 -30.82 -10.83 0.13
CA MET A 643 -29.50 -11.43 -0.03
C MET A 643 -28.39 -10.44 0.35
N SER A 644 -27.26 -10.97 0.83
CA SER A 644 -26.05 -10.17 1.06
C SER A 644 -25.50 -9.60 -0.25
N ALA A 645 -24.71 -8.53 -0.16
CA ALA A 645 -24.09 -7.89 -1.31
C ALA A 645 -23.19 -8.86 -2.09
N GLU A 646 -22.45 -9.72 -1.40
CA GLU A 646 -21.60 -10.74 -2.02
C GLU A 646 -22.46 -11.70 -2.86
N MET A 647 -23.55 -12.23 -2.27
CA MET A 647 -24.46 -13.13 -2.97
C MET A 647 -25.10 -12.48 -4.20
N ALA A 648 -25.51 -11.21 -4.09
CA ALA A 648 -26.00 -10.44 -5.23
C ALA A 648 -24.92 -10.24 -6.32
N GLY A 649 -23.67 -9.94 -5.91
CA GLY A 649 -22.53 -9.78 -6.81
C GLY A 649 -22.17 -11.03 -7.62
N ALA A 650 -22.62 -12.22 -7.21
CA ALA A 650 -22.40 -13.48 -7.94
C ALA A 650 -23.28 -13.63 -9.19
N PHE A 651 -24.45 -12.97 -9.24
CA PHE A 651 -25.44 -13.16 -10.30
C PHE A 651 -24.96 -12.75 -11.71
N PRO A 652 -24.30 -11.59 -11.92
CA PRO A 652 -23.89 -11.18 -13.26
C PRO A 652 -22.94 -12.17 -13.94
N ILE A 653 -21.94 -12.68 -13.20
CA ILE A 653 -21.03 -13.71 -13.72
C ILE A 653 -21.79 -15.01 -13.97
N THR A 654 -22.62 -15.44 -13.01
CA THR A 654 -23.42 -16.66 -13.13
C THR A 654 -24.32 -16.63 -14.36
N LEU A 655 -25.09 -15.55 -14.55
CA LEU A 655 -25.97 -15.40 -15.70
C LEU A 655 -25.19 -15.23 -17.01
N SER A 656 -24.06 -14.54 -17.01
CA SER A 656 -23.24 -14.45 -18.22
C SER A 656 -22.75 -15.83 -18.66
N THR A 657 -22.21 -16.62 -17.74
CA THR A 657 -21.74 -17.98 -18.03
C THR A 657 -22.89 -18.91 -18.38
N PHE A 658 -24.04 -18.80 -17.72
CA PHE A 658 -25.24 -19.54 -18.11
C PHE A 658 -25.73 -19.13 -19.52
N GLY A 659 -25.61 -17.85 -19.87
CA GLY A 659 -25.80 -17.36 -21.22
C GLY A 659 -24.86 -18.03 -22.23
N ILE A 660 -23.57 -18.23 -21.88
CA ILE A 660 -22.62 -18.99 -22.71
C ILE A 660 -23.15 -20.40 -22.98
N VAL A 661 -23.62 -21.10 -21.94
CA VAL A 661 -24.21 -22.45 -22.09
C VAL A 661 -25.35 -22.43 -23.11
N ILE A 662 -26.31 -21.51 -22.99
CA ILE A 662 -27.41 -21.36 -23.95
C ILE A 662 -26.90 -21.02 -25.35
N GLY A 663 -25.94 -20.10 -25.46
CA GLY A 663 -25.30 -19.71 -26.71
C GLY A 663 -24.64 -20.89 -27.43
N THR A 664 -23.97 -21.79 -26.69
CA THR A 664 -23.37 -23.00 -27.30
C THR A 664 -24.43 -23.95 -27.85
N ILE A 665 -25.57 -24.12 -27.17
CA ILE A 665 -26.70 -24.91 -27.67
C ILE A 665 -27.28 -24.28 -28.95
N LEU A 666 -27.52 -22.96 -28.93
CA LEU A 666 -28.02 -22.23 -30.10
C LEU A 666 -27.06 -22.34 -31.28
N ALA A 667 -25.75 -22.31 -31.03
CA ALA A 667 -24.75 -22.50 -32.07
C ALA A 667 -24.89 -23.85 -32.77
N SER A 668 -25.19 -24.93 -32.03
CA SER A 668 -25.37 -26.27 -32.60
C SER A 668 -26.55 -26.35 -33.58
N ILE A 669 -27.57 -25.49 -33.40
CA ILE A 669 -28.76 -25.41 -34.26
C ILE A 669 -28.52 -24.49 -35.46
N ILE A 670 -27.82 -23.38 -35.24
CA ILE A 670 -27.65 -22.30 -36.24
C ILE A 670 -26.48 -22.57 -37.18
N MET A 671 -25.38 -23.14 -36.66
CA MET A 671 -24.13 -23.34 -37.41
C MET A 671 -24.27 -24.26 -38.63
N PRO A 672 -25.10 -25.33 -38.63
CA PRO A 672 -25.38 -26.10 -39.84
C PRO A 672 -25.99 -25.26 -40.98
N LYS A 673 -26.73 -24.20 -40.66
CA LYS A 673 -27.40 -23.32 -41.63
C LYS A 673 -26.53 -22.11 -42.03
N LEU A 674 -25.94 -21.43 -41.04
CA LEU A 674 -25.20 -20.19 -41.23
C LEU A 674 -23.70 -20.40 -41.44
N LYS A 675 -23.18 -21.61 -41.23
CA LYS A 675 -21.75 -21.94 -41.22
C LYS A 675 -20.99 -21.20 -40.12
N TRP A 676 -19.75 -21.62 -39.85
CA TRP A 676 -18.99 -21.10 -38.71
C TRP A 676 -18.72 -19.58 -38.82
N ARG A 677 -18.36 -19.05 -40.00
CA ARG A 677 -18.03 -17.62 -40.18
C ARG A 677 -19.19 -16.69 -39.85
N LYS A 678 -20.38 -16.93 -40.42
CA LYS A 678 -21.54 -16.06 -40.14
C LYS A 678 -22.03 -16.26 -38.72
N THR A 679 -21.97 -17.48 -38.19
CA THR A 679 -22.27 -17.74 -36.77
C THR A 679 -21.33 -16.95 -35.85
N PHE A 680 -20.05 -16.85 -36.20
CA PHE A 680 -19.09 -16.02 -35.48
C PHE A 680 -19.48 -14.54 -35.51
N VAL A 681 -19.78 -13.98 -36.69
CA VAL A 681 -20.19 -12.56 -36.80
C VAL A 681 -21.49 -12.28 -36.04
N VAL A 682 -22.49 -13.17 -36.11
CA VAL A 682 -23.73 -13.04 -35.35
C VAL A 682 -23.46 -13.05 -33.84
N GLY A 683 -22.62 -13.97 -33.36
CA GLY A 683 -22.19 -14.02 -31.97
C GLY A 683 -21.48 -12.73 -31.53
N LEU A 684 -20.60 -12.17 -32.37
CA LEU A 684 -19.87 -10.94 -32.10
C LEU A 684 -20.84 -9.76 -31.96
N LEU A 685 -21.78 -9.61 -32.91
CA LEU A 685 -22.75 -8.52 -32.89
C LEU A 685 -23.68 -8.61 -31.67
N LEU A 686 -24.14 -9.82 -31.33
CA LEU A 686 -24.98 -10.03 -30.15
C LEU A 686 -24.21 -9.71 -28.86
N ALA A 687 -22.95 -10.14 -28.75
CA ALA A 687 -22.12 -9.84 -27.59
C ALA A 687 -21.77 -8.35 -27.51
N ALA A 688 -21.51 -7.68 -28.63
CA ALA A 688 -21.27 -6.24 -28.70
C ALA A 688 -22.48 -5.42 -28.24
N ALA A 689 -23.67 -5.80 -28.70
CA ALA A 689 -24.92 -5.18 -28.27
C ALA A 689 -25.13 -5.38 -26.76
N GLY A 690 -24.90 -6.60 -26.25
CA GLY A 690 -24.95 -6.88 -24.82
C GLY A 690 -23.97 -6.03 -24.01
N LEU A 691 -22.71 -5.92 -24.43
CA LEU A 691 -21.69 -5.08 -23.78
C LEU A 691 -22.08 -3.60 -23.81
N PHE A 692 -22.52 -3.09 -24.97
CA PHE A 692 -22.94 -1.70 -25.11
C PHE A 692 -24.11 -1.36 -24.18
N LEU A 693 -25.12 -2.23 -24.12
CA LEU A 693 -26.26 -2.08 -23.22
C LEU A 693 -25.88 -2.24 -21.74
N THR A 694 -24.88 -3.08 -21.45
CA THR A 694 -24.31 -3.21 -20.10
C THR A 694 -23.63 -1.90 -19.65
N GLY A 695 -22.93 -1.21 -20.56
CA GLY A 695 -22.35 0.12 -20.30
C GLY A 695 -23.39 1.21 -20.01
N LEU A 696 -24.60 1.07 -20.54
CA LEU A 696 -25.75 1.96 -20.28
C LEU A 696 -26.55 1.58 -19.03
N ALA A 697 -26.25 0.44 -18.38
CA ALA A 697 -27.04 -0.04 -17.28
C ALA A 697 -26.79 0.77 -16.00
N ASN A 698 -27.85 1.42 -15.50
CA ASN A 698 -27.83 2.19 -14.25
C ASN A 698 -28.48 1.44 -13.07
N THR A 699 -28.92 0.19 -13.28
CA THR A 699 -29.53 -0.63 -12.23
C THR A 699 -28.91 -2.02 -12.22
N PHE A 700 -28.81 -2.61 -11.03
CA PHE A 700 -28.31 -3.98 -10.85
C PHE A 700 -29.03 -5.01 -11.75
N ILE A 701 -30.35 -4.93 -11.87
CA ILE A 701 -31.15 -5.87 -12.67
C ILE A 701 -30.81 -5.73 -14.15
N MET A 702 -30.81 -4.49 -14.68
CA MET A 702 -30.48 -4.24 -16.08
C MET A 702 -29.06 -4.71 -16.39
N PHE A 703 -28.10 -4.40 -15.52
CA PHE A 703 -26.71 -4.84 -15.65
C PHE A 703 -26.61 -6.37 -15.74
N THR A 704 -27.26 -7.08 -14.83
CA THR A 704 -27.23 -8.55 -14.75
C THR A 704 -27.91 -9.21 -15.97
N LEU A 705 -29.02 -8.66 -16.44
CA LEU A 705 -29.71 -9.15 -17.64
C LEU A 705 -28.91 -8.90 -18.92
N MET A 706 -28.24 -7.75 -19.07
CA MET A 706 -27.43 -7.48 -20.26
C MET A 706 -26.16 -8.35 -20.30
N MET A 707 -25.61 -8.71 -19.12
CA MET A 707 -24.53 -9.70 -19.00
C MET A 707 -24.94 -11.10 -19.46
N PHE A 708 -26.20 -11.52 -19.23
CA PHE A 708 -26.75 -12.77 -19.77
C PHE A 708 -26.75 -12.79 -21.31
N PHE A 709 -27.26 -11.73 -21.95
CA PHE A 709 -27.26 -11.62 -23.42
C PHE A 709 -25.85 -11.57 -24.00
N THR A 710 -24.93 -10.87 -23.32
CA THR A 710 -23.50 -10.88 -23.67
C THR A 710 -22.94 -12.32 -23.64
N GLY A 711 -23.32 -13.09 -22.63
CA GLY A 711 -23.01 -14.51 -22.51
C GLY A 711 -23.48 -15.35 -23.70
N ILE A 712 -24.73 -15.18 -24.14
CA ILE A 712 -25.26 -15.89 -25.32
C ILE A 712 -24.41 -15.63 -26.56
N GLY A 713 -24.04 -14.37 -26.80
CA GLY A 713 -23.14 -14.00 -27.89
C GLY A 713 -21.78 -14.69 -27.78
N ARG A 714 -21.18 -14.70 -26.58
CA ARG A 714 -19.91 -15.40 -26.30
C ARG A 714 -19.99 -16.91 -26.55
N GLY A 715 -21.10 -17.57 -26.19
CA GLY A 715 -21.31 -19.00 -26.47
C GLY A 715 -21.37 -19.33 -27.96
N LEU A 716 -22.02 -18.48 -28.76
CA LEU A 716 -22.01 -18.61 -30.23
C LEU A 716 -20.59 -18.48 -30.80
N LEU A 717 -19.79 -17.53 -30.28
CA LEU A 717 -18.41 -17.31 -30.69
C LEU A 717 -17.50 -18.48 -30.37
N GLN A 718 -17.60 -19.00 -29.15
CA GLN A 718 -16.79 -20.12 -28.69
C GLN A 718 -17.00 -21.35 -29.58
N MET A 719 -18.26 -21.64 -29.93
CA MET A 719 -18.58 -22.74 -30.84
C MET A 719 -18.16 -22.45 -32.29
N ALA A 720 -18.32 -21.23 -32.78
CA ALA A 720 -17.90 -20.86 -34.12
C ALA A 720 -16.38 -20.93 -34.32
N ALA A 721 -15.59 -20.54 -33.31
CA ALA A 721 -14.13 -20.69 -33.31
C ALA A 721 -13.69 -22.16 -33.44
N ARG A 722 -14.40 -23.07 -32.76
CA ARG A 722 -14.18 -24.52 -32.90
C ARG A 722 -14.59 -25.04 -34.27
N GLY A 723 -15.69 -24.52 -34.82
CA GLY A 723 -16.11 -24.80 -36.20
C GLY A 723 -14.99 -24.52 -37.20
N PHE A 724 -14.22 -23.44 -37.01
CA PHE A 724 -13.03 -23.15 -37.81
C PHE A 724 -11.92 -24.19 -37.62
N ILE A 725 -11.55 -24.52 -36.38
CA ILE A 725 -10.49 -25.51 -36.09
C ILE A 725 -10.83 -26.88 -36.71
N ASN A 726 -12.10 -27.27 -36.67
CA ASN A 726 -12.57 -28.56 -37.21
C ASN A 726 -12.49 -28.66 -38.73
N THR A 727 -12.24 -27.56 -39.45
CA THR A 727 -11.97 -27.59 -40.90
C THR A 727 -10.57 -28.12 -41.24
N GLU A 728 -9.67 -28.28 -40.26
CA GLU A 728 -8.32 -28.85 -40.47
C GLU A 728 -8.39 -30.37 -40.55
N ASP A 729 -8.13 -30.95 -41.73
CA ASP A 729 -8.24 -32.39 -41.98
C ASP A 729 -7.21 -33.22 -41.17
N ASN A 730 -6.06 -32.64 -40.82
CA ASN A 730 -5.02 -33.33 -40.03
C ASN A 730 -5.31 -33.26 -38.51
N GLN A 731 -5.49 -34.42 -37.87
CA GLN A 731 -5.81 -34.52 -36.44
C GLN A 731 -4.76 -33.88 -35.51
N ASP A 732 -3.47 -34.06 -35.81
CA ASP A 732 -2.40 -33.47 -35.00
C ASP A 732 -2.43 -31.94 -35.10
N LYS A 733 -2.53 -31.40 -36.32
CA LYS A 733 -2.62 -29.95 -36.54
C LYS A 733 -3.87 -29.34 -35.90
N ARG A 734 -4.99 -30.07 -35.91
CA ARG A 734 -6.24 -29.68 -35.25
C ARG A 734 -6.06 -29.56 -33.74
N GLY A 735 -5.43 -30.55 -33.10
CA GLY A 735 -5.09 -30.53 -31.68
C GLY A 735 -4.15 -29.39 -31.30
N PHE A 736 -3.12 -29.13 -32.13
CA PHE A 736 -2.22 -28.00 -31.95
C PHE A 736 -2.92 -26.65 -32.12
N ALA A 737 -3.81 -26.51 -33.10
CA ALA A 737 -4.60 -25.29 -33.32
C ALA A 737 -5.52 -24.99 -32.13
N PHE A 738 -6.17 -26.01 -31.56
CA PHE A 738 -7.00 -25.88 -30.36
C PHE A 738 -6.19 -25.44 -29.14
N SER A 739 -5.06 -26.10 -28.88
CA SER A 739 -4.17 -25.72 -27.77
C SER A 739 -3.66 -24.29 -27.91
N ASN A 740 -3.37 -23.86 -29.13
CA ASN A 740 -2.95 -22.50 -29.44
C ASN A 740 -4.08 -21.47 -29.31
N LEU A 741 -5.33 -21.82 -29.65
CA LEU A 741 -6.50 -20.97 -29.40
C LEU A 741 -6.64 -20.64 -27.91
N ILE A 742 -6.51 -21.64 -27.04
CA ILE A 742 -6.54 -21.45 -25.57
C ILE A 742 -5.34 -20.61 -25.11
N ALA A 743 -4.16 -20.86 -25.67
CA ALA A 743 -2.97 -20.06 -25.37
C ALA A 743 -3.11 -18.60 -25.83
N GLY A 744 -3.81 -18.31 -26.93
CA GLY A 744 -4.14 -16.93 -27.29
C GLY A 744 -5.14 -16.32 -26.31
N ALA A 745 -6.19 -17.07 -26.00
CA ALA A 745 -7.28 -16.67 -25.11
C ALA A 745 -6.78 -16.16 -23.74
N VAL A 746 -5.89 -16.91 -23.09
CA VAL A 746 -5.35 -16.50 -21.78
C VAL A 746 -4.46 -15.26 -21.90
N VAL A 747 -3.70 -15.07 -22.98
CA VAL A 747 -2.98 -13.79 -23.21
C VAL A 747 -3.98 -12.64 -23.37
N GLY A 748 -5.06 -12.89 -24.12
CA GLY A 748 -6.17 -11.95 -24.28
C GLY A 748 -6.79 -11.53 -22.95
N ILE A 749 -7.09 -12.50 -22.07
CA ILE A 749 -7.62 -12.26 -20.73
C ILE A 749 -6.69 -11.35 -19.91
N ASN A 750 -5.40 -11.69 -19.85
CA ASN A 750 -4.44 -10.94 -19.04
C ASN A 750 -4.28 -9.49 -19.52
N VAL A 751 -4.12 -9.31 -20.83
CA VAL A 751 -3.99 -7.98 -21.43
C VAL A 751 -5.29 -7.18 -21.28
N GLY A 752 -6.43 -7.82 -21.50
CA GLY A 752 -7.74 -7.18 -21.45
C GLY A 752 -8.09 -6.69 -20.04
N VAL A 753 -7.96 -7.54 -19.01
CA VAL A 753 -8.27 -7.16 -17.63
C VAL A 753 -7.45 -5.97 -17.18
N VAL A 754 -6.16 -5.87 -17.55
CA VAL A 754 -5.33 -4.75 -17.11
C VAL A 754 -5.68 -3.46 -17.84
N ILE A 755 -5.85 -3.52 -19.16
CA ILE A 755 -6.29 -2.34 -19.94
C ILE A 755 -7.67 -1.88 -19.48
N GLY A 756 -8.59 -2.81 -19.21
CA GLY A 756 -9.90 -2.49 -18.68
C GLY A 756 -9.86 -1.91 -17.26
N GLY A 757 -8.98 -2.41 -16.39
CA GLY A 757 -8.75 -1.85 -15.06
C GLY A 757 -8.23 -0.41 -15.10
N GLN A 758 -7.31 -0.12 -16.02
CA GLN A 758 -6.78 1.24 -16.24
C GLN A 758 -7.87 2.21 -16.73
N ILE A 759 -8.72 1.78 -17.68
CA ILE A 759 -9.85 2.58 -18.14
C ILE A 759 -10.87 2.79 -16.99
N ALA A 760 -11.10 1.78 -16.16
CA ALA A 760 -12.02 1.88 -15.02
C ALA A 760 -11.53 2.89 -13.97
N ASP A 761 -10.25 2.82 -13.58
CA ASP A 761 -9.67 3.69 -12.55
C ASP A 761 -9.54 5.16 -13.01
N HIS A 762 -9.34 5.41 -14.31
CA HIS A 762 -9.09 6.75 -14.83
C HIS A 762 -10.29 7.42 -15.52
N ILE A 763 -11.25 6.64 -16.02
CA ILE A 763 -12.42 7.16 -16.74
C ILE A 763 -13.71 6.78 -16.00
N SER A 764 -14.09 5.50 -16.04
CA SER A 764 -15.23 4.93 -15.30
C SER A 764 -15.41 3.45 -15.66
N TYR A 765 -16.13 2.70 -14.83
CA TYR A 765 -16.54 1.32 -15.15
C TYR A 765 -17.34 1.22 -16.45
N SER A 766 -18.30 2.12 -16.68
CA SER A 766 -19.13 2.12 -17.90
C SER A 766 -18.31 2.31 -19.18
N ALA A 767 -17.27 3.15 -19.15
CA ALA A 767 -16.38 3.38 -20.30
C ALA A 767 -15.70 2.10 -20.80
N VAL A 768 -15.39 1.16 -19.89
CA VAL A 768 -14.76 -0.12 -20.24
C VAL A 768 -15.68 -1.00 -21.10
N PHE A 769 -16.97 -1.04 -20.78
CA PHE A 769 -17.95 -1.80 -21.57
C PHE A 769 -18.12 -1.22 -22.98
N PHE A 770 -18.14 0.12 -23.10
CA PHE A 770 -18.16 0.78 -24.40
C PHE A 770 -16.89 0.53 -25.20
N ALA A 771 -15.71 0.59 -24.56
CA ALA A 771 -14.44 0.27 -25.20
C ALA A 771 -14.43 -1.17 -25.72
N SER A 772 -14.94 -2.12 -24.93
CA SER A 772 -15.09 -3.53 -25.32
C SER A 772 -15.99 -3.69 -26.56
N ALA A 773 -17.13 -2.99 -26.58
CA ALA A 773 -18.04 -3.01 -27.73
C ALA A 773 -17.42 -2.38 -29.00
N LEU A 774 -16.59 -1.35 -28.85
CA LEU A 774 -15.92 -0.66 -29.97
C LEU A 774 -14.81 -1.49 -30.64
N ILE A 775 -14.22 -2.44 -29.90
CA ILE A 775 -13.22 -3.37 -30.45
C ILE A 775 -13.87 -4.36 -31.42
N VAL A 776 -15.14 -4.73 -31.21
CA VAL A 776 -15.83 -5.77 -32.00
C VAL A 776 -15.84 -5.48 -33.51
N PRO A 777 -16.16 -4.28 -34.02
CA PRO A 777 -16.01 -3.95 -35.43
C PRO A 777 -14.61 -4.23 -36.00
N MET A 778 -13.55 -3.98 -35.23
CA MET A 778 -12.17 -4.28 -35.65
C MET A 778 -11.94 -5.80 -35.77
N VAL A 779 -12.50 -6.58 -34.84
CA VAL A 779 -12.48 -8.06 -34.90
C VAL A 779 -13.26 -8.57 -36.12
N ILE A 780 -14.43 -7.99 -36.41
CA ILE A 780 -15.22 -8.32 -37.60
C ILE A 780 -14.41 -8.04 -38.87
N MET A 781 -13.79 -6.86 -38.97
CA MET A 781 -12.93 -6.53 -40.11
C MET A 781 -11.77 -7.50 -40.24
N PHE A 782 -11.08 -7.82 -39.15
CA PHE A 782 -10.01 -8.80 -39.14
C PHE A 782 -10.46 -10.16 -39.71
N ILE A 783 -11.60 -10.65 -39.25
CA ILE A 783 -12.17 -11.95 -39.67
C ILE A 783 -12.61 -11.93 -41.14
N LEU A 784 -13.23 -10.85 -41.59
CA LEU A 784 -13.70 -10.73 -42.98
C LEU A 784 -12.54 -10.57 -43.97
N PHE A 785 -11.48 -9.84 -43.61
CA PHE A 785 -10.39 -9.50 -44.53
C PHE A 785 -9.17 -10.40 -44.43
N VAL A 786 -8.89 -11.04 -43.29
CA VAL A 786 -7.68 -11.86 -43.07
C VAL A 786 -7.93 -13.36 -43.32
N ILE A 787 -9.17 -13.83 -43.16
CA ILE A 787 -9.50 -15.25 -43.30
C ILE A 787 -9.79 -15.61 -44.77
N GLU A 788 -8.91 -16.41 -45.37
CA GLU A 788 -9.07 -16.91 -46.74
C GLU A 788 -10.35 -17.75 -46.88
N LYS A 789 -11.29 -17.35 -47.75
CA LYS A 789 -12.51 -18.11 -48.07
C LYS A 789 -12.13 -19.39 -48.84
N ASN A 790 -12.19 -20.55 -48.20
CA ASN A 790 -11.96 -21.84 -48.87
C ASN A 790 -13.29 -22.47 -49.27
N GLU A 791 -13.39 -23.09 -50.44
CA GLU A 791 -14.59 -23.87 -50.84
C GLU A 791 -14.87 -25.04 -49.86
N LYS A 792 -13.85 -25.54 -49.16
CA LYS A 792 -14.01 -26.51 -48.06
C LYS A 792 -14.66 -25.93 -46.80
N ASP A 793 -14.77 -24.60 -46.65
CA ASP A 793 -15.59 -23.98 -45.58
C ASP A 793 -17.09 -24.27 -45.79
N ASP A 794 -17.48 -24.75 -46.97
CA ASP A 794 -18.86 -25.08 -47.32
C ASP A 794 -19.30 -26.47 -46.84
N VAL A 795 -18.36 -27.34 -46.47
CA VAL A 795 -18.65 -28.67 -45.91
C VAL A 795 -18.60 -28.57 -44.39
N VAL A 796 -19.73 -28.20 -43.77
CA VAL A 796 -19.94 -28.55 -42.36
C VAL A 796 -20.01 -30.07 -42.33
N LYS A 797 -18.95 -30.75 -41.88
CA LYS A 797 -19.06 -32.16 -41.46
C LYS A 797 -20.04 -32.16 -40.29
N SER A 798 -21.32 -32.34 -40.62
CA SER A 798 -22.36 -32.66 -39.66
C SER A 798 -21.88 -33.86 -38.85
N PHE A 799 -22.20 -33.91 -37.56
CA PHE A 799 -21.95 -35.05 -36.67
C PHE A 799 -22.60 -36.39 -37.12
N LYS A 800 -23.09 -36.48 -38.36
CA LYS A 800 -23.60 -37.69 -38.99
C LYS A 800 -22.47 -38.49 -39.65
N ASP A 801 -22.14 -39.57 -38.96
CA ASP A 801 -21.62 -40.86 -39.43
C ASP A 801 -20.57 -40.86 -40.54
N THR A 802 -19.32 -41.00 -40.12
CA THR A 802 -18.28 -41.67 -40.91
C THR A 802 -17.72 -42.85 -40.12
N THR A 803 -18.59 -43.81 -39.77
CA THR A 803 -18.20 -45.21 -39.57
C THR A 803 -19.41 -46.10 -39.83
N SER A 804 -19.32 -46.88 -40.90
CA SER A 804 -20.19 -48.02 -41.19
C SER A 804 -20.23 -49.01 -40.00
N GLY A 805 -21.44 -49.36 -39.54
CA GLY A 805 -21.72 -50.68 -38.97
C GLY A 805 -21.76 -50.90 -37.45
N LYS A 806 -21.53 -49.89 -36.58
CA LYS A 806 -21.76 -50.05 -35.12
C LYS A 806 -22.72 -48.98 -34.59
N ARG A 807 -23.65 -49.39 -33.71
CA ARG A 807 -24.62 -48.52 -33.03
C ARG A 807 -23.87 -47.40 -32.28
N SER A 808 -23.91 -46.17 -32.80
CA SER A 808 -23.31 -44.99 -32.16
C SER A 808 -24.00 -44.75 -30.81
N MET A 809 -23.21 -44.69 -29.73
CA MET A 809 -23.69 -44.35 -28.39
C MET A 809 -24.39 -42.97 -28.40
N THR A 810 -25.54 -42.85 -27.73
CA THR A 810 -26.24 -41.56 -27.58
C THR A 810 -25.64 -40.71 -26.46
N ILE A 811 -25.94 -39.40 -26.42
CA ILE A 811 -25.44 -38.51 -25.36
C ILE A 811 -25.92 -38.93 -23.96
N VAL A 812 -27.16 -39.43 -23.86
CA VAL A 812 -27.74 -39.92 -22.60
C VAL A 812 -27.04 -41.20 -22.15
N GLU A 813 -26.81 -42.15 -23.07
CA GLU A 813 -26.06 -43.36 -22.77
C GLU A 813 -24.62 -43.05 -22.36
N PHE A 814 -23.96 -42.08 -23.01
CA PHE A 814 -22.61 -41.63 -22.67
C PHE A 814 -22.56 -41.00 -21.26
N LEU A 815 -23.43 -40.05 -20.97
CA LEU A 815 -23.50 -39.39 -19.66
C LEU A 815 -23.91 -40.36 -18.53
N SER A 816 -24.65 -41.42 -18.84
CA SER A 816 -25.05 -42.42 -17.84
C SER A 816 -23.91 -43.37 -17.43
N ARG A 817 -22.76 -43.34 -18.13
CA ARG A 817 -21.61 -44.22 -17.81
C ARG A 817 -20.96 -43.78 -16.48
N PRO A 818 -20.75 -44.72 -15.52
CA PRO A 818 -20.14 -44.44 -14.21
C PRO A 818 -18.86 -43.63 -14.24
N MET A 819 -17.96 -43.93 -15.19
CA MET A 819 -16.69 -43.23 -15.33
C MET A 819 -16.84 -41.82 -15.89
N VAL A 820 -17.88 -41.58 -16.71
CA VAL A 820 -18.13 -40.31 -17.39
C VAL A 820 -18.83 -39.32 -16.45
N TRP A 821 -19.98 -39.69 -15.83
CA TRP A 821 -20.60 -38.79 -14.86
C TRP A 821 -19.74 -38.62 -13.61
N GLY A 822 -19.02 -39.66 -13.19
CA GLY A 822 -18.06 -39.57 -12.09
C GLY A 822 -16.95 -38.57 -12.40
N PHE A 823 -16.41 -38.57 -13.63
CA PHE A 823 -15.42 -37.57 -14.05
C PHE A 823 -16.00 -36.15 -13.99
N PHE A 824 -17.22 -35.95 -14.48
CA PHE A 824 -17.83 -34.62 -14.48
C PHE A 824 -18.13 -34.10 -13.07
N LEU A 825 -18.78 -34.92 -12.25
CA LEU A 825 -19.21 -34.53 -10.91
C LEU A 825 -18.03 -34.32 -9.94
N PHE A 826 -16.98 -35.15 -10.05
CA PHE A 826 -15.90 -35.18 -9.06
C PHE A 826 -14.60 -34.49 -9.50
N ILE A 827 -14.38 -34.31 -10.81
CA ILE A 827 -13.16 -33.69 -11.34
C ILE A 827 -13.47 -32.40 -12.11
N CYS A 828 -14.25 -32.48 -13.19
CA CYS A 828 -14.46 -31.36 -14.12
C CYS A 828 -15.17 -30.18 -13.44
N VAL A 829 -16.37 -30.41 -12.89
CA VAL A 829 -17.18 -29.35 -12.27
C VAL A 829 -16.50 -28.74 -11.04
N PRO A 830 -15.94 -29.52 -10.09
CA PRO A 830 -15.22 -28.93 -8.95
C PRO A 830 -14.00 -28.09 -9.35
N ASN A 831 -13.27 -28.50 -10.40
CA ASN A 831 -12.14 -27.73 -10.91
C ASN A 831 -12.59 -26.40 -11.53
N ALA A 832 -13.68 -26.43 -12.31
CA ALA A 832 -14.30 -25.23 -12.87
C ALA A 832 -14.84 -24.29 -11.77
N VAL A 833 -15.46 -24.84 -10.72
CA VAL A 833 -15.87 -24.08 -9.54
C VAL A 833 -14.66 -23.41 -8.90
N ALA A 834 -13.57 -24.15 -8.63
CA ALA A 834 -12.37 -23.61 -7.99
C ALA A 834 -11.81 -22.36 -8.70
N TYR A 835 -11.81 -22.36 -10.04
CA TYR A 835 -11.37 -21.22 -10.84
C TYR A 835 -12.15 -19.92 -10.56
N MET A 836 -13.40 -20.01 -10.09
CA MET A 836 -14.20 -18.86 -9.68
C MET A 836 -13.67 -18.13 -8.44
N PHE A 837 -12.69 -18.72 -7.72
CA PHE A 837 -11.92 -17.94 -6.76
C PHE A 837 -11.25 -16.73 -7.42
N LEU A 838 -10.62 -16.89 -8.60
CA LEU A 838 -9.96 -15.79 -9.30
C LEU A 838 -10.97 -14.78 -9.87
N GLN A 839 -12.05 -15.27 -10.49
CA GLN A 839 -13.00 -14.41 -11.22
C GLN A 839 -14.08 -13.78 -10.34
N TYR A 840 -14.26 -14.22 -9.10
CA TYR A 840 -15.28 -13.70 -8.19
C TYR A 840 -14.71 -13.39 -6.80
N THR A 841 -14.25 -14.40 -6.07
CA THR A 841 -13.86 -14.24 -4.65
C THR A 841 -12.67 -13.30 -4.46
N PHE A 842 -11.65 -13.43 -5.30
CA PHE A 842 -10.45 -12.59 -5.30
C PHE A 842 -10.81 -11.13 -5.56
N LEU A 843 -11.76 -10.85 -6.45
CA LEU A 843 -12.19 -9.48 -6.77
C LEU A 843 -12.82 -8.78 -5.56
N ILE A 844 -13.67 -9.50 -4.82
CA ILE A 844 -14.29 -8.99 -3.59
C ILE A 844 -13.24 -8.78 -2.50
N ILE A 845 -12.29 -9.72 -2.34
CA ILE A 845 -11.19 -9.59 -1.38
C ILE A 845 -10.29 -8.40 -1.72
N ALA A 846 -9.99 -8.20 -3.00
CA ALA A 846 -9.15 -7.12 -3.48
C ALA A 846 -9.82 -5.75 -3.20
N GLU A 847 -11.10 -5.60 -3.55
CA GLU A 847 -11.86 -4.38 -3.25
C GLU A 847 -11.90 -4.11 -1.73
N GLY A 848 -12.21 -5.14 -0.92
CA GLY A 848 -12.22 -5.01 0.54
C GLY A 848 -10.84 -4.67 1.15
N ALA A 849 -9.75 -4.99 0.45
CA ALA A 849 -8.39 -4.62 0.83
C ALA A 849 -7.94 -3.24 0.28
N GLY A 850 -8.82 -2.53 -0.43
CA GLY A 850 -8.57 -1.24 -1.06
C GLY A 850 -7.66 -1.31 -2.29
N PHE A 851 -7.64 -2.44 -3.01
CA PHE A 851 -6.91 -2.54 -4.28
C PHE A 851 -7.64 -1.76 -5.37
N SER A 852 -6.88 -1.07 -6.21
CA SER A 852 -7.42 -0.47 -7.44
C SER A 852 -7.80 -1.55 -8.45
N THR A 853 -8.61 -1.18 -9.45
CA THR A 853 -8.99 -2.09 -10.53
C THR A 853 -7.76 -2.51 -11.37
N THR A 854 -6.77 -1.63 -11.47
CA THR A 854 -5.45 -1.90 -12.06
C THR A 854 -4.67 -2.95 -11.27
N ASP A 855 -4.67 -2.89 -9.93
CA ASP A 855 -3.95 -3.86 -9.10
C ASP A 855 -4.54 -5.27 -9.21
N VAL A 856 -5.86 -5.36 -9.39
CA VAL A 856 -6.52 -6.61 -9.76
C VAL A 856 -5.97 -7.11 -11.10
N GLY A 857 -5.89 -6.26 -12.12
CA GLY A 857 -5.31 -6.64 -13.42
C GLY A 857 -3.88 -7.15 -13.32
N ARG A 858 -3.03 -6.52 -12.52
CA ARG A 858 -1.65 -6.99 -12.26
C ARG A 858 -1.63 -8.38 -11.61
N SER A 859 -2.61 -8.65 -10.76
CA SER A 859 -2.76 -9.95 -10.09
C SER A 859 -3.19 -11.05 -11.09
N PHE A 860 -4.02 -10.71 -12.08
CA PHE A 860 -4.32 -11.60 -13.20
C PHE A 860 -3.05 -11.91 -14.02
N ILE A 861 -2.25 -10.89 -14.37
CA ILE A 861 -0.96 -11.11 -15.07
C ILE A 861 -0.09 -12.12 -14.30
N LEU A 862 -0.03 -12.03 -12.97
CA LEU A 862 0.76 -12.96 -12.15
C LEU A 862 0.28 -14.41 -12.29
N ASN A 863 -1.04 -14.63 -12.24
CA ASN A 863 -1.65 -15.93 -12.51
C ASN A 863 -1.34 -16.41 -13.95
N GLY A 864 -1.54 -15.55 -14.95
CA GLY A 864 -1.28 -15.86 -16.35
C GLY A 864 0.19 -16.21 -16.65
N MET A 865 1.13 -15.47 -16.05
CA MET A 865 2.57 -15.77 -16.18
C MET A 865 2.92 -17.14 -15.59
N ALA A 866 2.35 -17.49 -14.43
CA ALA A 866 2.54 -18.79 -13.83
C ALA A 866 2.00 -19.91 -14.73
N MET A 867 0.80 -19.71 -15.27
CA MET A 867 0.16 -20.64 -16.20
C MET A 867 0.98 -20.87 -17.46
N PHE A 868 1.49 -19.80 -18.09
CA PHE A 868 2.17 -19.90 -19.38
C PHE A 868 3.62 -20.33 -19.31
N TYR A 869 4.39 -19.77 -18.36
CA TYR A 869 5.83 -19.99 -18.34
C TYR A 869 6.20 -21.17 -17.45
N ILE A 870 5.50 -21.34 -16.31
CA ILE A 870 5.82 -22.39 -15.33
C ILE A 870 5.04 -23.68 -15.67
N GLY A 871 3.76 -23.56 -16.05
CA GLY A 871 2.87 -24.68 -16.34
C GLY A 871 3.43 -25.73 -17.32
N PRO A 872 3.75 -25.37 -18.58
CA PRO A 872 4.26 -26.33 -19.57
C PRO A 872 5.56 -27.02 -19.14
N LEU A 873 6.47 -26.29 -18.48
CA LEU A 873 7.72 -26.84 -17.96
C LEU A 873 7.46 -27.90 -16.87
N LEU A 874 6.52 -27.61 -15.97
CA LEU A 874 6.11 -28.55 -14.94
C LEU A 874 5.35 -29.75 -15.51
N TYR A 875 4.51 -29.56 -16.52
CA TYR A 875 3.79 -30.64 -17.19
C TYR A 875 4.76 -31.67 -17.76
N ASP A 876 5.70 -31.21 -18.59
CA ASP A 876 6.72 -32.06 -19.20
C ASP A 876 7.55 -32.80 -18.16
N PHE A 877 7.92 -32.11 -17.08
CA PHE A 877 8.69 -32.69 -15.98
C PHE A 877 7.88 -33.75 -15.23
N ALA A 878 6.65 -33.44 -14.84
CA ALA A 878 5.78 -34.31 -14.05
C ALA A 878 5.39 -35.56 -14.84
N VAL A 879 4.91 -35.41 -16.08
CA VAL A 879 4.53 -36.56 -16.91
C VAL A 879 5.71 -37.51 -17.14
N LYS A 880 6.92 -36.99 -17.37
CA LYS A 880 8.13 -37.83 -17.55
C LYS A 880 8.56 -38.54 -16.25
N ARG A 881 8.28 -37.98 -15.08
CA ARG A 881 8.77 -38.48 -13.78
C ARG A 881 7.79 -39.38 -13.06
N ILE A 882 6.53 -38.98 -13.00
CA ILE A 882 5.48 -39.64 -12.21
C ILE A 882 4.34 -40.19 -13.09
N GLY A 883 4.32 -39.87 -14.39
CA GLY A 883 3.32 -40.35 -15.34
C GLY A 883 2.02 -39.53 -15.32
N LEU A 884 1.26 -39.61 -16.42
CA LEU A 884 0.06 -38.78 -16.68
C LEU A 884 -0.98 -38.84 -15.54
N LYS A 885 -1.28 -40.04 -15.03
CA LYS A 885 -2.27 -40.24 -13.96
C LYS A 885 -1.89 -39.47 -12.69
N TRP A 886 -0.63 -39.58 -12.26
CA TRP A 886 -0.17 -38.91 -11.05
C TRP A 886 0.03 -37.41 -11.26
N THR A 887 0.38 -36.96 -12.47
CA THR A 887 0.36 -35.54 -12.84
C THR A 887 -1.04 -34.94 -12.65
N MET A 888 -2.08 -35.61 -13.18
CA MET A 888 -3.46 -35.17 -13.02
C MET A 888 -3.91 -35.13 -11.55
N ILE A 889 -3.59 -36.19 -10.78
CA ILE A 889 -3.86 -36.23 -9.34
C ILE A 889 -3.21 -35.02 -8.65
N SER A 890 -1.91 -34.81 -8.91
CA SER A 890 -1.15 -33.73 -8.27
C SER A 890 -1.72 -32.34 -8.58
N SER A 891 -2.23 -32.09 -9.79
CA SER A 891 -2.86 -30.81 -10.12
C SER A 891 -4.18 -30.59 -9.38
N ILE A 892 -5.02 -31.62 -9.24
CA ILE A 892 -6.29 -31.47 -8.51
C ILE A 892 -6.01 -31.14 -7.04
N PHE A 893 -5.04 -31.82 -6.43
CA PHE A 893 -4.59 -31.48 -5.07
C PHE A 893 -3.96 -30.09 -4.99
N MET A 894 -3.26 -29.63 -6.03
CA MET A 894 -2.67 -28.29 -6.08
C MET A 894 -3.74 -27.19 -6.13
N TRP A 895 -4.86 -27.41 -6.85
CA TRP A 895 -6.03 -26.52 -6.78
C TRP A 895 -6.58 -26.43 -5.36
N SER A 896 -6.80 -27.55 -4.68
CA SER A 896 -7.27 -27.54 -3.29
C SER A 896 -6.26 -26.91 -2.33
N PHE A 897 -4.96 -27.18 -2.53
CA PHE A 897 -3.89 -26.60 -1.73
C PHE A 897 -3.85 -25.07 -1.86
N SER A 898 -4.08 -24.54 -3.07
CA SER A 898 -4.15 -23.09 -3.27
C SER A 898 -5.24 -22.45 -2.39
N LEU A 899 -6.44 -23.04 -2.33
CA LEU A 899 -7.53 -22.54 -1.49
C LEU A 899 -7.23 -22.68 0.01
N LEU A 900 -6.52 -23.73 0.41
CA LEU A 900 -6.05 -23.89 1.80
C LEU A 900 -5.09 -22.76 2.21
N VAL A 901 -4.17 -22.35 1.32
CA VAL A 901 -3.26 -21.23 1.60
C VAL A 901 -4.05 -19.98 1.97
N PHE A 902 -5.10 -19.65 1.19
CA PHE A 902 -5.97 -18.54 1.56
C PHE A 902 -6.75 -18.79 2.85
N ALA A 903 -7.30 -19.99 3.06
CA ALA A 903 -8.07 -20.31 4.27
C ALA A 903 -7.26 -20.05 5.57
N PHE A 904 -5.95 -20.32 5.57
CA PHE A 904 -5.09 -20.06 6.74
C PHE A 904 -4.61 -18.61 6.85
N THR A 905 -4.34 -17.94 5.72
CA THR A 905 -3.80 -16.57 5.71
C THR A 905 -4.87 -15.49 5.85
N GLY A 906 -5.96 -15.61 5.07
CA GLY A 906 -7.12 -14.72 5.04
C GLY A 906 -6.80 -13.24 4.89
N ASN A 907 -5.74 -12.91 4.14
CA ASN A 907 -5.35 -11.55 3.80
C ASN A 907 -5.05 -11.46 2.29
N ILE A 908 -4.91 -10.23 1.78
CA ILE A 908 -4.71 -9.99 0.35
C ILE A 908 -3.44 -10.66 -0.22
N VAL A 909 -2.36 -10.72 0.56
CA VAL A 909 -1.12 -11.40 0.16
C VAL A 909 -1.37 -12.89 -0.03
N GLY A 910 -2.10 -13.51 0.90
CA GLY A 910 -2.54 -14.90 0.79
C GLY A 910 -3.40 -15.15 -0.44
N ALA A 911 -4.27 -14.21 -0.81
CA ALA A 911 -5.10 -14.31 -2.02
C ALA A 911 -4.25 -14.26 -3.31
N ILE A 912 -3.25 -13.36 -3.36
CA ILE A 912 -2.30 -13.26 -4.48
C ILE A 912 -1.47 -14.56 -4.62
N ILE A 913 -1.01 -15.13 -3.51
CA ILE A 913 -0.30 -16.42 -3.52
C ILE A 913 -1.22 -17.53 -4.02
N THR A 914 -2.49 -17.51 -3.60
CA THR A 914 -3.49 -18.50 -4.03
C THR A 914 -3.69 -18.47 -5.53
N ILE A 915 -3.95 -17.30 -6.13
CA ILE A 915 -4.12 -17.20 -7.59
C ILE A 915 -2.84 -17.53 -8.36
N PHE A 916 -1.65 -17.29 -7.79
CA PHE A 916 -0.38 -17.69 -8.39
C PHE A 916 -0.23 -19.22 -8.44
N ILE A 917 -0.51 -19.90 -7.31
CA ILE A 917 -0.51 -21.37 -7.25
C ILE A 917 -1.60 -21.95 -8.17
N MET A 918 -2.77 -21.33 -8.25
CA MET A 918 -3.82 -21.70 -9.21
C MET A 918 -3.30 -21.61 -10.64
N GLY A 919 -2.59 -20.55 -11.01
CA GLY A 919 -2.01 -20.41 -12.35
C GLY A 919 -1.01 -21.53 -12.66
N ILE A 920 -0.15 -21.89 -11.70
CA ILE A 920 0.73 -23.06 -11.83
C ILE A 920 -0.11 -24.32 -12.07
N SER A 921 -1.08 -24.59 -11.21
CA SER A 921 -1.96 -25.76 -11.27
C SER A 921 -2.71 -25.86 -12.58
N GLU A 922 -3.22 -24.74 -13.08
CA GLU A 922 -3.93 -24.64 -14.34
C GLU A 922 -3.02 -24.99 -15.52
N GLY A 923 -1.81 -24.41 -15.54
CA GLY A 923 -0.87 -24.54 -16.65
C GLY A 923 -0.35 -25.96 -16.88
N TYR A 924 -0.15 -26.77 -15.83
CA TYR A 924 0.23 -28.18 -16.01
C TYR A 924 -0.94 -29.16 -15.81
N GLY A 925 -1.95 -28.78 -15.03
CA GLY A 925 -3.05 -29.66 -14.65
C GLY A 925 -4.11 -29.83 -15.71
N ASN A 926 -4.56 -28.74 -16.34
CA ASN A 926 -5.64 -28.81 -17.33
C ASN A 926 -5.25 -29.66 -18.54
N GLY A 927 -3.99 -29.60 -18.98
CA GLY A 927 -3.48 -30.49 -20.03
C GLY A 927 -3.52 -31.97 -19.61
N ALA A 928 -3.13 -32.28 -18.37
CA ALA A 928 -3.14 -33.65 -17.87
C ALA A 928 -4.58 -34.20 -17.70
N VAL A 929 -5.50 -33.39 -17.17
CA VAL A 929 -6.93 -33.72 -17.03
C VAL A 929 -7.55 -33.96 -18.41
N TYR A 930 -7.25 -33.10 -19.37
CA TYR A 930 -7.79 -33.19 -20.73
C TYR A 930 -7.34 -34.48 -21.44
N ILE A 931 -6.03 -34.77 -21.43
CA ILE A 931 -5.48 -35.99 -22.06
C ILE A 931 -5.98 -37.24 -21.35
N PHE A 932 -6.13 -37.20 -20.02
CA PHE A 932 -6.70 -38.31 -19.28
C PHE A 932 -8.15 -38.59 -19.71
N TYR A 933 -8.97 -37.55 -19.85
CA TYR A 933 -10.35 -37.67 -20.31
C TYR A 933 -10.42 -38.27 -21.72
N THR A 934 -9.59 -37.82 -22.66
CA THR A 934 -9.63 -38.31 -24.05
C THR A 934 -9.04 -39.71 -24.22
N ASP A 935 -7.96 -40.03 -23.51
CA ASP A 935 -7.14 -41.20 -23.82
C ASP A 935 -7.31 -42.35 -22.83
N LYS A 936 -7.84 -42.10 -21.63
CA LYS A 936 -7.97 -43.12 -20.55
C LYS A 936 -9.40 -43.53 -20.26
N ILE A 937 -10.39 -42.71 -20.61
CA ILE A 937 -11.81 -43.08 -20.48
C ILE A 937 -12.26 -43.73 -21.79
N LYS A 938 -12.46 -45.06 -21.78
CA LYS A 938 -12.76 -45.84 -23.00
C LYS A 938 -14.03 -45.35 -23.68
N GLU A 939 -15.02 -44.97 -22.89
CA GLU A 939 -16.33 -44.49 -23.33
C GLU A 939 -16.23 -43.20 -24.17
N VAL A 940 -15.17 -42.39 -23.98
CA VAL A 940 -14.91 -41.20 -24.80
C VAL A 940 -14.54 -41.58 -26.23
N SER A 941 -13.74 -42.62 -26.41
CA SER A 941 -13.40 -43.14 -27.74
C SER A 941 -14.60 -43.78 -28.43
N GLU A 942 -15.50 -44.43 -27.68
CA GLU A 942 -16.72 -45.07 -28.19
C GLU A 942 -17.80 -44.05 -28.60
N TYR A 943 -17.93 -42.94 -27.86
CA TYR A 943 -18.86 -41.86 -28.18
C TYR A 943 -18.32 -40.93 -29.29
N GLY A 944 -17.01 -40.87 -29.43
CA GLY A 944 -16.29 -40.00 -30.36
C GLY A 944 -15.70 -38.80 -29.63
N VAL A 945 -14.37 -38.67 -29.70
CA VAL A 945 -13.57 -37.67 -28.96
C VAL A 945 -14.12 -36.25 -29.15
N GLU A 946 -14.47 -35.86 -30.37
CA GLU A 946 -14.97 -34.50 -30.64
C GLU A 946 -16.34 -34.22 -30.02
N LYS A 947 -17.25 -35.20 -30.01
CA LYS A 947 -18.56 -35.10 -29.34
C LYS A 947 -18.35 -35.01 -27.82
N ALA A 948 -17.48 -35.86 -27.28
CA ALA A 948 -17.16 -35.90 -25.85
C ALA A 948 -16.52 -34.60 -25.34
N LEU A 949 -15.68 -33.94 -26.16
CA LEU A 949 -15.06 -32.66 -25.85
C LEU A 949 -16.07 -31.50 -25.83
N ALA A 950 -17.08 -31.53 -26.70
CA ALA A 950 -18.17 -30.58 -26.65
C ALA A 950 -18.99 -30.72 -25.36
N VAL A 951 -19.25 -31.96 -24.92
CA VAL A 951 -19.89 -32.24 -23.62
C VAL A 951 -19.02 -31.78 -22.46
N ASN A 952 -17.71 -32.00 -22.50
CA ASN A 952 -16.79 -31.55 -21.45
C ASN A 952 -16.83 -30.03 -21.28
N GLU A 953 -16.82 -29.27 -22.38
CA GLU A 953 -16.93 -27.82 -22.31
C GLU A 953 -18.27 -27.35 -21.72
N PHE A 954 -19.36 -28.00 -22.14
CA PHE A 954 -20.69 -27.72 -21.62
C PHE A 954 -20.72 -27.91 -20.08
N MET A 955 -20.13 -29.00 -19.58
CA MET A 955 -20.04 -29.28 -18.15
C MET A 955 -19.10 -28.29 -17.42
N THR A 956 -17.98 -27.90 -18.03
CA THR A 956 -17.10 -26.85 -17.50
C THR A 956 -17.85 -25.53 -17.34
N ASN A 957 -18.60 -25.09 -18.36
CA ASN A 957 -19.39 -23.86 -18.31
C ASN A 957 -20.52 -23.94 -17.27
N ILE A 958 -21.13 -25.12 -17.06
CA ILE A 958 -22.04 -25.30 -15.91
C ILE A 958 -21.31 -25.05 -14.60
N GLY A 959 -20.15 -25.68 -14.38
CA GLY A 959 -19.34 -25.47 -13.17
C GLY A 959 -18.95 -24.01 -12.96
N LEU A 960 -18.57 -23.31 -14.03
CA LEU A 960 -18.28 -21.88 -14.01
C LEU A 960 -19.52 -21.03 -13.71
N ALA A 961 -20.73 -21.46 -14.10
CA ALA A 961 -21.97 -20.74 -13.80
C ALA A 961 -22.40 -20.90 -12.34
N VAL A 962 -22.32 -22.10 -11.77
CA VAL A 962 -22.67 -22.31 -10.35
C VAL A 962 -21.57 -21.89 -9.38
N GLY A 963 -20.32 -21.80 -9.83
CA GLY A 963 -19.16 -21.48 -9.00
C GLY A 963 -19.29 -20.21 -8.15
N PRO A 964 -19.64 -19.03 -8.72
CA PRO A 964 -19.81 -17.81 -7.96
C PRO A 964 -20.84 -17.94 -6.83
N ILE A 965 -21.94 -18.66 -7.08
CA ILE A 965 -22.99 -18.92 -6.07
C ILE A 965 -22.44 -19.82 -4.96
N ILE A 966 -21.67 -20.85 -5.28
CA ILE A 966 -21.05 -21.74 -4.29
C ILE A 966 -20.07 -20.95 -3.41
N PHE A 967 -19.23 -20.10 -4.01
CA PHE A 967 -18.30 -19.25 -3.27
C PHE A 967 -19.03 -18.23 -2.39
N ALA A 968 -20.04 -17.54 -2.93
CA ALA A 968 -20.86 -16.59 -2.18
C ALA A 968 -21.57 -17.25 -0.99
N GLY A 969 -22.17 -18.43 -1.21
CA GLY A 969 -22.82 -19.20 -0.15
C GLY A 969 -21.83 -19.68 0.91
N ALA A 970 -20.63 -20.12 0.52
CA ALA A 970 -19.59 -20.51 1.46
C ALA A 970 -19.10 -19.31 2.31
N MET A 971 -19.09 -18.10 1.74
CA MET A 971 -18.70 -16.88 2.45
C MET A 971 -19.68 -16.49 3.57
N LEU A 972 -20.93 -16.98 3.56
CA LEU A 972 -21.88 -16.81 4.67
C LEU A 972 -21.39 -17.44 5.98
N LEU A 973 -20.51 -18.45 5.91
CA LEU A 973 -19.85 -19.06 7.08
C LEU A 973 -18.62 -18.26 7.56
N GLY A 974 -18.35 -17.11 6.93
CA GLY A 974 -17.11 -16.38 7.04
C GLY A 974 -16.11 -16.80 5.94
N MET A 975 -15.24 -15.86 5.57
CA MET A 975 -14.36 -16.00 4.41
C MET A 975 -13.34 -17.14 4.55
N ARG A 976 -12.69 -17.29 5.71
CA ARG A 976 -11.71 -18.37 5.97
C ARG A 976 -12.38 -19.75 6.09
N PRO A 977 -13.42 -19.95 6.94
CA PRO A 977 -14.12 -21.23 7.03
C PRO A 977 -14.76 -21.66 5.71
N GLY A 978 -15.32 -20.71 4.95
CA GLY A 978 -15.88 -20.96 3.62
C GLY A 978 -14.86 -21.51 2.63
N MET A 979 -13.67 -20.90 2.53
CA MET A 979 -12.62 -21.42 1.64
C MET A 979 -12.06 -22.76 2.12
N LEU A 980 -11.97 -22.99 3.43
CA LEU A 980 -11.58 -24.27 3.99
C LEU A 980 -12.57 -25.39 3.60
N LEU A 981 -13.87 -25.11 3.70
CA LEU A 981 -14.93 -26.04 3.33
C LEU A 981 -14.84 -26.45 1.85
N ILE A 982 -14.66 -25.48 0.95
CA ILE A 982 -14.52 -25.74 -0.49
C ILE A 982 -13.27 -26.59 -0.75
N ALA A 983 -12.13 -26.23 -0.15
CA ALA A 983 -10.87 -26.96 -0.34
C ALA A 983 -10.95 -28.42 0.11
N ILE A 984 -11.50 -28.68 1.30
CA ILE A 984 -11.70 -30.04 1.84
C ILE A 984 -12.68 -30.83 0.96
N SER A 985 -13.78 -30.19 0.54
CA SER A 985 -14.78 -30.83 -0.32
C SER A 985 -14.16 -31.26 -1.65
N MET A 986 -13.33 -30.41 -2.27
CA MET A 986 -12.62 -30.76 -3.51
C MET A 986 -11.68 -31.96 -3.33
N ILE A 987 -10.91 -32.00 -2.24
CA ILE A 987 -10.04 -33.14 -1.93
C ILE A 987 -10.89 -34.41 -1.82
N PHE A 988 -11.98 -34.36 -1.06
CA PHE A 988 -12.86 -35.48 -0.83
C PHE A 988 -13.49 -36.01 -2.14
N LEU A 989 -14.00 -35.12 -2.99
CA LEU A 989 -14.56 -35.48 -4.31
C LEU A 989 -13.50 -36.13 -5.21
N ALA A 990 -12.29 -35.57 -5.24
CA ALA A 990 -11.19 -36.15 -6.01
C ALA A 990 -10.84 -37.57 -5.53
N VAL A 991 -10.76 -37.80 -4.21
CA VAL A 991 -10.51 -39.13 -3.63
C VAL A 991 -11.59 -40.13 -4.05
N ILE A 992 -12.88 -39.74 -4.00
CA ILE A 992 -14.00 -40.58 -4.44
C ILE A 992 -13.80 -41.04 -5.88
N TYR A 993 -13.48 -40.11 -6.79
CA TYR A 993 -13.25 -40.46 -8.20
C TYR A 993 -12.11 -41.46 -8.37
N PHE A 994 -10.98 -41.27 -7.66
CA PHE A 994 -9.85 -42.18 -7.79
C PHE A 994 -10.13 -43.56 -7.20
N VAL A 995 -10.93 -43.65 -6.13
CA VAL A 995 -11.41 -44.93 -5.60
C VAL A 995 -12.34 -45.61 -6.60
N MET A 996 -13.30 -44.88 -7.17
CA MET A 996 -14.20 -45.40 -8.22
C MET A 996 -13.41 -45.92 -9.42
N HIS A 997 -12.45 -45.13 -9.91
CA HIS A 997 -11.58 -45.52 -11.01
C HIS A 997 -10.79 -46.79 -10.65
N ALA A 998 -10.17 -46.87 -9.46
CA ALA A 998 -9.39 -48.03 -9.05
C ALA A 998 -10.23 -49.32 -8.97
N VAL A 999 -11.47 -49.23 -8.49
CA VAL A 999 -12.42 -50.36 -8.45
C VAL A 999 -12.83 -50.78 -9.85
N ALA A 1000 -13.13 -49.83 -10.73
CA ALA A 1000 -13.49 -50.10 -12.12
C ALA A 1000 -12.35 -50.79 -12.88
N THR A 1001 -11.11 -50.31 -12.74
CA THR A 1001 -9.95 -50.92 -13.43
C THR A 1001 -9.64 -52.32 -12.92
N ARG A 1002 -9.88 -52.63 -11.64
CA ARG A 1002 -9.70 -53.99 -11.09
C ARG A 1002 -10.72 -54.98 -11.65
N ARG A 1003 -11.97 -54.56 -11.87
CA ARG A 1003 -13.05 -55.40 -12.43
C ARG A 1003 -12.88 -55.70 -13.93
N GLU A 1004 -12.05 -54.95 -14.64
CA GLU A 1004 -11.73 -55.22 -16.07
C GLU A 1004 -10.52 -56.13 -16.26
N ILE A 1005 -9.68 -56.27 -15.21
CA ILE A 1005 -8.47 -57.11 -15.23
C ILE A 1005 -8.77 -58.53 -14.69
N GLN A 1006 -9.82 -58.67 -13.88
CA GLN A 1006 -10.44 -59.94 -13.48
C GLN A 1006 -11.48 -60.36 -14.51
#